data_AF-S5YYU7-F1
#
_entry.id   AF-S5YYU7-F1
#
_cell.length_a   1.000
_cell.length_b   1.000
_cell.length_c   1.000
_cell.angle_alpha   90.00
_cell.angle_beta   90.00
_cell.angle_gamma   90.00
#
_symmetry.space_group_name_H-M   'P 1'
#
loop_
_entity.id
_entity.type
_entity.pdbx_description
1 polymer ?
#
loop_
_entity_poly.entity_id
_entity_poly.type
_entity_poly.pdbx_seq_one_letter_code
_entity_poly.pdbx_strand_id
1 'polypeptide(L)'
;MKKAAIVLGVAVLLLFAVGAALLLRRGEYALVPDGETIKPYQASERTGIDWWGRWIDADGGRFQTLSAENGHPPEKDGAVVVDDRLLLLGKEVFYKETFGNEVFLTDIMGIVDGPLTLANMAQAIAALKGEGTTNLRVPLAEDVTIGGRTYKKGELIDTGIDVPKGAYLPLGMPIVTGGGRVRVGISCAACHATVDPETKRVVEGAPNNDLNAGLLMALATNSTAYFTHAEIKSLADYIRSTDRAIVDSRGRKAVLPDPERLEREVDRIFASWPRGNFDSTIDLKANPAQIPDSFTRGDHPYGWSGFAAAGSFHGLAAFSNNVHAQNADSLAQVEVSDELFGIDKEVYLGTILQNAANPRFRYRPTMKEKPSVFFAKADPTPKAVGVNQLVAPPQFPNVSLVAPDGLIASEPGYRFNEQNNAVAAWQNTLNPPPPNKRVDKERAAKGRDVFVRAGCIRCHAGAYLTNNRVIAANVVGTEPSRAKALKKTENIFGEAVLYAPDTPVPIPKGAKVVNVPTDHLDPEQIRLSFAHGNSPGGYKVPSLIGLAWSAPYLHDGGVAVGPNGEPGLSSTVQKGIAPDARNSLRALIDRTWRERVIAANAADPALKAVHVTGEGHRYWIDRQAGFTKEEQEAVLDYLLSLTSR
;
A
#
# COMPACT_ATOMS: atom_id res chain seq x y z
N MET A 1 -51.44 -20.16 22.36
CA MET A 1 -51.02 -19.38 21.17
C MET A 1 -50.61 -17.94 21.49
N LYS A 2 -51.44 -17.10 22.13
CA LYS A 2 -51.09 -15.67 22.42
C LYS A 2 -49.83 -15.48 23.30
N LYS A 3 -49.62 -16.29 24.34
CA LYS A 3 -48.43 -16.18 25.22
C LYS A 3 -47.11 -16.50 24.50
N ALA A 4 -47.10 -17.51 23.63
CA ALA A 4 -45.90 -17.88 22.86
C ALA A 4 -45.53 -16.81 21.82
N ALA A 5 -46.52 -16.17 21.19
CA ALA A 5 -46.29 -15.05 20.27
C ALA A 5 -45.75 -13.80 20.99
N ILE A 6 -46.20 -13.53 22.22
CA ILE A 6 -45.69 -12.42 23.04
C ILE A 6 -44.25 -12.70 23.49
N VAL A 7 -43.94 -13.91 23.96
CA VAL A 7 -42.58 -14.29 24.35
C VAL A 7 -41.61 -14.24 23.17
N LEU A 8 -42.03 -14.71 21.99
CA LEU A 8 -41.24 -14.61 20.76
C LEU A 8 -41.05 -13.16 20.32
N GLY A 9 -42.11 -12.32 20.40
CA GLY A 9 -42.03 -10.90 20.09
C GLY A 9 -41.10 -10.13 21.02
N VAL A 10 -41.10 -10.45 22.31
CA VAL A 10 -40.18 -9.86 23.31
C VAL A 10 -38.75 -10.34 23.07
N ALA A 11 -38.53 -11.62 22.76
CA ALA A 11 -37.20 -12.13 22.44
C ALA A 11 -36.62 -11.49 21.17
N VAL A 12 -37.43 -11.30 20.13
CA VAL A 12 -37.03 -10.60 18.90
C VAL A 12 -36.72 -9.13 19.19
N LEU A 13 -37.57 -8.42 19.94
CA LEU A 13 -37.31 -7.04 20.37
C LEU A 13 -36.03 -6.90 21.20
N LEU A 14 -35.76 -7.83 22.10
CA LEU A 14 -34.51 -7.86 22.88
C LEU A 14 -33.30 -8.13 22.00
N LEU A 15 -33.39 -9.02 21.01
CA LEU A 15 -32.33 -9.24 20.02
C LEU A 15 -32.08 -8.00 19.16
N PHE A 16 -33.13 -7.30 18.73
CA PHE A 16 -32.99 -6.02 18.03
C PHE A 16 -32.39 -4.92 18.93
N ALA A 17 -32.79 -4.85 20.19
CA ALA A 17 -32.25 -3.89 21.15
C ALA A 17 -30.78 -4.17 21.48
N VAL A 18 -30.40 -5.44 21.62
CA VAL A 18 -29.00 -5.87 21.81
C VAL A 18 -28.19 -5.59 20.54
N GLY A 19 -28.72 -5.91 19.35
CA GLY A 19 -28.06 -5.59 18.08
C GLY A 19 -27.87 -4.09 17.87
N ALA A 20 -28.87 -3.28 18.19
CA ALA A 20 -28.78 -1.81 18.14
C ALA A 20 -27.76 -1.28 19.17
N ALA A 21 -27.76 -1.81 20.39
CA ALA A 21 -26.79 -1.43 21.42
C ALA A 21 -25.35 -1.82 21.03
N LEU A 22 -25.16 -2.96 20.36
CA LEU A 22 -23.85 -3.39 19.83
C LEU A 22 -23.38 -2.49 18.68
N LEU A 23 -24.28 -2.07 17.77
CA LEU A 23 -23.96 -1.11 16.70
C LEU A 23 -23.66 0.31 17.19
N LEU A 24 -24.16 0.67 18.38
CA LEU A 24 -23.85 1.94 19.04
C LEU A 24 -22.48 1.93 19.73
N ARG A 25 -21.96 0.76 20.09
CA ARG A 25 -20.65 0.60 20.74
C ARG A 25 -19.55 0.44 19.68
N ARG A 26 -18.39 1.07 19.89
CA ARG A 26 -17.23 0.85 18.99
C ARG A 26 -16.78 -0.60 19.12
N GLY A 27 -16.76 -1.31 18.00
CA GLY A 27 -16.28 -2.69 17.89
C GLY A 27 -15.44 -2.83 16.63
N GLU A 28 -14.38 -3.62 16.70
CA GLU A 28 -13.45 -3.84 15.60
C GLU A 28 -13.23 -5.33 15.41
N TYR A 29 -13.43 -5.79 14.18
CA TYR A 29 -13.38 -7.20 13.82
C TYR A 29 -12.43 -7.36 12.63
N ALA A 30 -11.32 -8.06 12.84
CA ALA A 30 -10.34 -8.37 11.81
C ALA A 30 -9.81 -9.79 12.02
N LEU A 31 -9.34 -10.40 10.94
CA LEU A 31 -8.63 -11.67 11.01
C LEU A 31 -7.15 -11.43 11.28
N VAL A 32 -6.64 -11.91 12.42
CA VAL A 32 -5.21 -12.04 12.69
C VAL A 32 -4.88 -13.53 12.64
N PRO A 33 -4.12 -14.00 11.64
CA PRO A 33 -3.85 -15.42 11.48
C PRO A 33 -2.85 -15.93 12.54
N ASP A 34 -3.02 -17.18 12.94
CA ASP A 34 -2.18 -17.87 13.91
C ASP A 34 -1.96 -19.36 13.54
N GLY A 35 -0.94 -19.96 14.15
CA GLY A 35 -0.69 -21.41 14.11
C GLY A 35 -0.83 -22.04 12.73
N GLU A 36 -1.75 -23.01 12.62
CA GLU A 36 -1.94 -23.83 11.40
C GLU A 36 -2.60 -23.09 10.23
N THR A 37 -3.13 -21.88 10.44
CA THR A 37 -3.70 -21.04 9.37
C THR A 37 -2.62 -20.37 8.52
N ILE A 38 -1.38 -20.30 9.04
CA ILE A 38 -0.22 -19.71 8.37
C ILE A 38 0.55 -20.79 7.61
N LYS A 39 1.04 -20.45 6.43
CA LYS A 39 1.95 -21.29 5.67
C LYS A 39 3.30 -21.34 6.41
N PRO A 40 3.83 -22.53 6.75
CA PRO A 40 5.04 -22.61 7.56
C PRO A 40 6.24 -21.90 6.93
N TYR A 41 6.90 -21.07 7.72
CA TYR A 41 8.20 -20.47 7.45
C TYR A 41 9.01 -20.36 8.74
N GLN A 42 10.31 -20.11 8.62
CA GLN A 42 11.18 -19.88 9.75
C GLN A 42 11.33 -18.36 9.94
N ALA A 43 10.68 -17.80 10.95
CA ALA A 43 10.87 -16.39 11.31
C ALA A 43 12.28 -16.14 11.83
N SER A 44 12.78 -14.91 11.66
CA SER A 44 14.03 -14.46 12.27
C SER A 44 13.79 -14.03 13.71
N GLU A 45 14.51 -14.59 14.67
CA GLU A 45 14.53 -14.09 16.05
C GLU A 45 15.30 -12.77 16.09
N ARG A 46 14.65 -11.70 16.56
CA ARG A 46 15.23 -10.35 16.50
C ARG A 46 14.72 -9.45 17.62
N THR A 47 15.23 -9.67 18.83
CA THR A 47 15.08 -8.75 19.97
C THR A 47 16.37 -7.95 20.15
N GLY A 48 16.25 -6.69 20.55
CA GLY A 48 17.38 -5.76 20.58
C GLY A 48 16.94 -4.30 20.54
N ILE A 49 17.79 -3.44 20.00
CA ILE A 49 17.50 -2.01 19.85
C ILE A 49 17.81 -1.59 18.42
N ASP A 50 16.85 -0.92 17.79
CA ASP A 50 17.10 -0.12 16.59
C ASP A 50 17.36 1.33 17.00
N TRP A 51 18.45 1.90 16.52
CA TRP A 51 18.73 3.33 16.66
C TRP A 51 19.00 3.93 15.29
N TRP A 52 17.94 4.44 14.67
CA TRP A 52 17.97 5.03 13.33
C TRP A 52 18.51 4.08 12.25
N GLY A 53 18.09 2.81 12.32
CA GLY A 53 18.56 1.74 11.43
C GLY A 53 19.80 1.01 11.93
N ARG A 54 20.53 1.54 12.91
CA ARG A 54 21.63 0.81 13.53
C ARG A 54 21.08 -0.20 14.53
N TRP A 55 21.27 -1.48 14.23
CA TRP A 55 20.85 -2.59 15.09
C TRP A 55 21.87 -2.90 16.20
N ILE A 56 21.38 -3.19 17.41
CA ILE A 56 22.15 -3.64 18.58
C ILE A 56 21.45 -4.87 19.15
N ASP A 57 22.09 -6.05 19.07
CA ASP A 57 21.54 -7.32 19.56
C ASP A 57 21.44 -7.39 21.10
N ALA A 58 20.53 -8.23 21.58
CA ALA A 58 20.27 -8.42 23.01
C ALA A 58 21.34 -9.26 23.77
N ASP A 59 22.32 -9.87 23.08
CA ASP A 59 23.17 -10.92 23.66
C ASP A 59 24.23 -10.45 24.67
N GLY A 60 24.16 -11.06 25.87
CA GLY A 60 25.27 -11.20 26.83
C GLY A 60 25.24 -10.27 28.03
N GLY A 61 24.29 -10.44 28.97
CA GLY A 61 24.29 -9.83 30.33
C GLY A 61 24.22 -8.29 30.41
N ARG A 62 24.51 -7.60 29.30
CA ARG A 62 24.51 -6.16 29.10
C ARG A 62 23.11 -5.59 28.98
N PHE A 63 22.09 -6.39 28.65
CA PHE A 63 20.70 -5.92 28.59
C PHE A 63 20.20 -5.38 29.93
N GLN A 64 20.59 -6.00 31.06
CA GLN A 64 20.26 -5.54 32.42
C GLN A 64 21.21 -4.45 32.95
N THR A 65 22.46 -4.40 32.48
CA THR A 65 23.40 -3.33 32.87
C THR A 65 23.14 -2.02 32.11
N LEU A 66 22.65 -2.11 30.87
CA LEU A 66 22.27 -0.95 30.07
C LEU A 66 20.89 -0.40 30.48
N SER A 67 19.99 -1.24 31.03
CA SER A 67 18.67 -0.77 31.53
C SER A 67 18.74 -0.06 32.89
N ALA A 68 19.84 -0.21 33.64
CA ALA A 68 19.96 0.27 35.02
C ALA A 68 20.92 1.47 35.23
N GLU A 69 21.84 1.76 34.31
CA GLU A 69 22.74 2.93 34.42
C GLU A 69 22.95 3.60 33.05
N ASN A 70 22.44 4.83 32.87
CA ASN A 70 22.75 5.85 31.85
C ASN A 70 23.68 5.46 30.66
N GLY A 71 23.34 4.44 29.88
CA GLY A 71 24.25 3.82 28.88
C GLY A 71 23.59 3.20 27.64
N HIS A 72 22.26 3.28 27.48
CA HIS A 72 21.59 3.14 26.18
C HIS A 72 21.47 4.51 25.50
N PRO A 73 21.43 4.60 24.14
CA PRO A 73 20.78 5.74 23.50
C PRO A 73 19.32 5.69 23.95
N PRO A 74 18.85 6.66 24.72
CA PRO A 74 17.57 6.56 25.38
C PRO A 74 16.44 6.75 24.34
N GLU A 75 15.24 6.21 24.58
CA GLU A 75 14.09 6.39 23.67
C GLU A 75 13.87 7.89 23.37
N LYS A 76 14.13 8.76 24.36
CA LYS A 76 14.16 10.22 24.21
C LYS A 76 15.11 10.75 23.12
N ASP A 77 16.07 9.96 22.65
CA ASP A 77 17.08 10.27 21.62
C ASP A 77 16.89 9.41 20.35
N GLY A 78 15.71 8.77 20.20
CA GLY A 78 15.30 8.10 18.97
C GLY A 78 15.51 6.60 18.91
N ALA A 79 15.97 5.97 19.99
CA ALA A 79 16.10 4.51 20.03
C ALA A 79 14.73 3.82 20.18
N VAL A 80 14.60 2.64 19.57
CA VAL A 80 13.42 1.79 19.65
C VAL A 80 13.83 0.42 20.21
N VAL A 81 13.27 0.07 21.37
CA VAL A 81 13.46 -1.26 21.97
C VAL A 81 12.55 -2.26 21.27
N VAL A 82 13.14 -3.33 20.75
CA VAL A 82 12.42 -4.43 20.11
C VAL A 82 12.40 -5.63 21.05
N ASP A 83 11.24 -5.85 21.65
CA ASP A 83 10.92 -7.00 22.49
C ASP A 83 9.70 -7.75 21.93
N ASP A 84 9.33 -8.87 22.57
CA ASP A 84 8.18 -9.68 22.14
C ASP A 84 6.87 -8.88 22.15
N ARG A 85 6.74 -7.87 23.03
CA ARG A 85 5.56 -7.00 23.09
C ARG A 85 5.46 -6.13 21.84
N LEU A 86 6.56 -5.51 21.42
CA LEU A 86 6.60 -4.71 20.20
C LEU A 86 6.37 -5.59 18.96
N LEU A 87 6.93 -6.79 18.90
CA LEU A 87 6.72 -7.71 17.78
C LEU A 87 5.27 -8.19 17.68
N LEU A 88 4.62 -8.48 18.82
CA LEU A 88 3.19 -8.81 18.87
C LEU A 88 2.33 -7.63 18.41
N LEU A 89 2.61 -6.41 18.91
CA LEU A 89 1.95 -5.20 18.45
C LEU A 89 2.14 -5.00 16.94
N GLY A 90 3.33 -5.26 16.41
CA GLY A 90 3.62 -5.13 14.99
C GLY A 90 2.75 -6.05 14.13
N LYS A 91 2.57 -7.31 14.55
CA LYS A 91 1.66 -8.25 13.90
C LYS A 91 0.21 -7.80 13.99
N GLU A 92 -0.23 -7.33 15.16
CA GLU A 92 -1.59 -6.83 15.34
C GLU A 92 -1.86 -5.61 14.45
N VAL A 93 -0.95 -4.64 14.42
CA VAL A 93 -1.04 -3.46 13.56
C VAL A 93 -1.12 -3.86 12.09
N PHE A 94 -0.26 -4.78 11.65
CA PHE A 94 -0.22 -5.22 10.27
C PHE A 94 -1.55 -5.81 9.78
N TYR A 95 -2.23 -6.62 10.61
CA TYR A 95 -3.46 -7.31 10.23
C TYR A 95 -4.75 -6.55 10.54
N LYS A 96 -4.77 -5.77 11.63
CA LYS A 96 -6.00 -5.20 12.20
C LYS A 96 -6.09 -3.68 12.11
N GLU A 97 -4.97 -2.97 12.17
CA GLU A 97 -5.02 -1.51 12.34
C GLU A 97 -5.44 -0.80 11.06
N THR A 98 -6.35 0.16 11.18
CA THR A 98 -6.84 1.00 10.08
C THR A 98 -6.43 2.46 10.23
N PHE A 99 -6.00 2.88 11.42
CA PHE A 99 -5.76 4.29 11.77
C PHE A 99 -6.96 5.18 11.45
N GLY A 100 -8.20 4.65 11.54
CA GLY A 100 -9.42 5.39 11.24
C GLY A 100 -9.80 5.50 9.76
N ASN A 101 -9.05 4.87 8.84
CA ASN A 101 -9.29 5.00 7.40
C ASN A 101 -10.65 4.49 6.91
N GLU A 102 -11.35 3.70 7.72
CA GLU A 102 -12.71 3.27 7.44
C GLU A 102 -13.70 4.45 7.31
N VAL A 103 -13.40 5.60 7.92
CA VAL A 103 -14.18 6.83 7.74
C VAL A 103 -14.02 7.35 6.32
N PHE A 104 -12.77 7.49 5.84
CA PHE A 104 -12.51 7.94 4.48
C PHE A 104 -13.06 6.95 3.45
N LEU A 105 -12.69 5.67 3.57
CA LEU A 105 -13.05 4.64 2.60
C LEU A 105 -14.56 4.41 2.55
N THR A 106 -15.23 4.28 3.69
CA THR A 106 -16.68 4.01 3.70
C THR A 106 -17.51 5.28 3.61
N ASP A 107 -17.33 6.27 4.49
CA ASP A 107 -18.26 7.40 4.56
C ASP A 107 -17.96 8.53 3.55
N ILE A 108 -16.72 8.68 3.06
CA ILE A 108 -16.37 9.73 2.09
C ILE A 108 -16.29 9.16 0.67
N MET A 109 -15.50 8.12 0.43
CA MET A 109 -15.32 7.49 -0.89
C MET A 109 -16.51 6.58 -1.24
N GLY A 110 -17.06 5.83 -0.29
CA GLY A 110 -18.20 4.96 -0.51
C GLY A 110 -17.85 3.64 -1.20
N ILE A 111 -16.74 3.00 -0.80
CA ILE A 111 -16.24 1.73 -1.39
C ILE A 111 -17.24 0.56 -1.31
N VAL A 112 -18.27 0.67 -0.45
CA VAL A 112 -19.32 -0.34 -0.25
C VAL A 112 -20.74 0.21 -0.42
N ASP A 113 -20.86 1.46 -0.88
CA ASP A 113 -22.15 2.16 -1.08
C ASP A 113 -22.61 2.15 -2.55
N GLY A 114 -21.76 1.66 -3.46
CA GLY A 114 -22.05 1.54 -4.89
C GLY A 114 -22.49 0.13 -5.29
N PRO A 115 -22.15 -0.33 -6.52
CA PRO A 115 -22.52 -1.66 -7.01
C PRO A 115 -21.87 -2.81 -6.23
N LEU A 116 -20.74 -2.56 -5.56
CA LEU A 116 -20.15 -3.48 -4.59
C LEU A 116 -20.69 -3.16 -3.20
N THR A 117 -21.31 -4.14 -2.53
CA THR A 117 -21.95 -3.93 -1.22
C THR A 117 -21.47 -4.93 -0.18
N LEU A 118 -21.52 -4.53 1.10
CA LEU A 118 -21.26 -5.42 2.24
C LEU A 118 -22.11 -6.70 2.20
N ALA A 119 -23.38 -6.60 1.80
CA ALA A 119 -24.28 -7.73 1.73
C ALA A 119 -23.84 -8.75 0.68
N ASN A 120 -23.48 -8.29 -0.52
CA ASN A 120 -23.03 -9.17 -1.60
C ASN A 120 -21.67 -9.80 -1.27
N MET A 121 -20.77 -9.05 -0.63
CA MET A 121 -19.49 -9.59 -0.15
C MET A 121 -19.72 -10.68 0.92
N ALA A 122 -20.57 -10.44 1.91
CA ALA A 122 -20.90 -11.43 2.93
C ALA A 122 -21.53 -12.70 2.33
N GLN A 123 -22.42 -12.55 1.33
CA GLN A 123 -22.99 -13.68 0.59
C GLN A 123 -21.92 -14.47 -0.18
N ALA A 124 -20.99 -13.78 -0.84
CA ALA A 124 -19.89 -14.41 -1.55
C ALA A 124 -18.96 -15.19 -0.61
N ILE A 125 -18.63 -14.62 0.56
CA ILE A 125 -17.82 -15.30 1.59
C ILE A 125 -18.55 -16.53 2.13
N ALA A 126 -19.83 -16.42 2.46
CA ALA A 126 -20.63 -17.54 2.91
C ALA A 126 -20.70 -18.67 1.86
N ALA A 127 -20.75 -18.32 0.57
CA ALA A 127 -20.74 -19.28 -0.53
C ALA A 127 -19.43 -20.07 -0.66
N LEU A 128 -18.31 -19.59 -0.10
CA LEU A 128 -17.05 -20.34 -0.03
C LEU A 128 -17.14 -21.55 0.89
N LYS A 129 -18.09 -21.59 1.83
CA LYS A 129 -18.27 -22.69 2.80
C LYS A 129 -16.98 -23.04 3.57
N GLY A 130 -16.12 -22.05 3.80
CA GLY A 130 -14.86 -22.22 4.51
C GLY A 130 -13.69 -22.75 3.68
N GLU A 131 -13.82 -22.96 2.36
CA GLU A 131 -12.69 -23.42 1.52
C GLU A 131 -11.60 -22.35 1.34
N GLY A 132 -11.94 -21.08 1.51
CA GLY A 132 -11.05 -19.95 1.22
C GLY A 132 -10.86 -19.69 -0.28
N THR A 133 -10.27 -18.55 -0.63
CA THR A 133 -10.01 -18.15 -2.01
C THR A 133 -8.88 -17.12 -2.06
N THR A 134 -8.16 -17.07 -3.19
CA THR A 134 -7.23 -15.97 -3.49
C THR A 134 -7.94 -14.77 -4.14
N ASN A 135 -9.20 -14.96 -4.53
CA ASN A 135 -9.95 -13.96 -5.28
C ASN A 135 -11.44 -14.18 -4.99
N LEU A 136 -11.97 -13.41 -4.05
CA LEU A 136 -13.39 -13.41 -3.75
C LEU A 136 -14.16 -12.83 -4.94
N ARG A 137 -14.96 -13.65 -5.61
CA ARG A 137 -15.82 -13.18 -6.69
C ARG A 137 -17.14 -12.70 -6.15
N VAL A 138 -17.50 -11.44 -6.41
CA VAL A 138 -18.68 -10.80 -5.81
C VAL A 138 -19.66 -10.39 -6.91
N PRO A 139 -20.97 -10.72 -6.77
CA PRO A 139 -21.98 -10.25 -7.70
C PRO A 139 -22.27 -8.76 -7.48
N LEU A 140 -22.40 -8.00 -8.56
CA LEU A 140 -22.78 -6.58 -8.47
C LEU A 140 -24.26 -6.40 -8.09
N ALA A 141 -24.56 -5.39 -7.29
CA ALA A 141 -25.91 -5.07 -6.82
C ALA A 141 -26.78 -4.35 -7.88
N GLU A 142 -26.14 -3.66 -8.83
CA GLU A 142 -26.77 -2.88 -9.88
C GLU A 142 -25.93 -2.85 -11.16
N ASP A 143 -26.54 -2.39 -12.25
CA ASP A 143 -25.85 -2.14 -13.52
C ASP A 143 -24.95 -0.90 -13.36
N VAL A 144 -23.72 -0.97 -13.86
CA VAL A 144 -22.77 0.16 -13.83
C VAL A 144 -21.95 0.19 -15.11
N THR A 145 -21.58 1.39 -15.58
CA THR A 145 -20.69 1.53 -16.73
C THR A 145 -19.43 2.26 -16.33
N ILE A 146 -18.28 1.58 -16.44
CA ILE A 146 -16.97 2.10 -16.09
C ILE A 146 -16.05 1.94 -17.30
N GLY A 147 -15.36 3.02 -17.68
CA GLY A 147 -14.39 3.00 -18.78
C GLY A 147 -14.92 2.47 -20.11
N GLY A 148 -16.22 2.62 -20.38
CA GLY A 148 -16.87 2.11 -21.59
C GLY A 148 -17.33 0.64 -21.53
N ARG A 149 -17.05 -0.08 -20.43
CA ARG A 149 -17.61 -1.41 -20.16
C ARG A 149 -18.84 -1.28 -19.26
N THR A 150 -19.96 -1.83 -19.70
CA THR A 150 -21.15 -1.99 -18.86
C THR A 150 -21.10 -3.35 -18.16
N TYR A 151 -21.11 -3.33 -16.84
CA TYR A 151 -21.27 -4.49 -15.99
C TYR A 151 -22.74 -4.64 -15.62
N LYS A 152 -23.24 -5.87 -15.61
CA LYS A 152 -24.64 -6.15 -15.28
C LYS A 152 -24.82 -6.50 -13.82
N LYS A 153 -25.97 -6.14 -13.27
CA LYS A 153 -26.40 -6.63 -11.96
C LYS A 153 -26.30 -8.17 -11.92
N GLY A 154 -25.67 -8.68 -10.87
CA GLY A 154 -25.40 -10.10 -10.69
C GLY A 154 -24.18 -10.64 -11.44
N GLU A 155 -23.53 -9.84 -12.30
CA GLU A 155 -22.24 -10.20 -12.88
C GLU A 155 -21.20 -10.36 -11.77
N LEU A 156 -20.48 -11.48 -11.79
CA LEU A 156 -19.39 -11.75 -10.85
C LEU A 156 -18.14 -10.99 -11.28
N ILE A 157 -17.64 -10.13 -10.41
CA ILE A 157 -16.35 -9.46 -10.60
C ILE A 157 -15.26 -10.15 -9.80
N ASP A 158 -14.04 -10.16 -10.34
CA ASP A 158 -12.84 -10.53 -9.60
C ASP A 158 -12.40 -9.33 -8.73
N THR A 159 -12.42 -9.50 -7.42
CA THR A 159 -11.99 -8.47 -6.48
C THR A 159 -10.51 -8.59 -6.10
N GLY A 160 -9.95 -9.81 -6.20
CA GLY A 160 -8.63 -10.12 -5.64
C GLY A 160 -8.57 -10.04 -4.11
N ILE A 161 -9.73 -10.03 -3.45
CA ILE A 161 -9.79 -10.06 -1.99
C ILE A 161 -9.55 -11.50 -1.53
N ASP A 162 -8.55 -11.68 -0.68
CA ASP A 162 -8.15 -12.95 -0.11
C ASP A 162 -9.03 -13.34 1.09
N VAL A 163 -9.47 -14.61 1.12
CA VAL A 163 -10.16 -15.19 2.27
C VAL A 163 -9.44 -16.50 2.65
N PRO A 164 -8.77 -16.57 3.81
CA PRO A 164 -8.10 -17.79 4.24
C PRO A 164 -9.07 -18.95 4.48
N LYS A 165 -8.56 -20.18 4.37
CA LYS A 165 -9.35 -21.38 4.67
C LYS A 165 -9.89 -21.33 6.10
N GLY A 166 -11.18 -21.63 6.25
CA GLY A 166 -11.89 -21.60 7.53
C GLY A 166 -12.27 -20.21 8.04
N ALA A 167 -11.84 -19.14 7.38
CA ALA A 167 -12.18 -17.77 7.77
C ALA A 167 -13.52 -17.31 7.17
N TYR A 168 -14.18 -16.40 7.89
CA TYR A 168 -15.40 -15.70 7.46
C TYR A 168 -15.20 -14.19 7.29
N LEU A 169 -13.96 -13.73 7.46
CA LEU A 169 -13.55 -12.34 7.24
C LEU A 169 -12.42 -12.33 6.20
N PRO A 170 -12.41 -11.34 5.29
CA PRO A 170 -11.28 -11.14 4.40
C PRO A 170 -9.99 -10.81 5.14
N LEU A 171 -8.86 -11.12 4.51
CA LEU A 171 -7.55 -10.71 5.01
C LEU A 171 -7.40 -9.19 4.86
N GLY A 172 -7.06 -8.52 5.97
CA GLY A 172 -6.71 -7.10 5.96
C GLY A 172 -7.84 -6.10 5.65
N MET A 173 -9.11 -6.50 5.76
CA MET A 173 -10.26 -5.59 5.65
C MET A 173 -11.07 -5.53 6.96
N PRO A 174 -10.56 -4.84 8.00
CA PRO A 174 -11.24 -4.75 9.29
C PRO A 174 -12.65 -4.14 9.17
N ILE A 175 -13.61 -4.73 9.89
CA ILE A 175 -14.96 -4.20 10.04
C ILE A 175 -15.04 -3.43 11.35
N VAL A 176 -15.40 -2.15 11.26
CA VAL A 176 -15.57 -1.27 12.41
C VAL A 176 -17.05 -0.93 12.57
N THR A 177 -17.61 -1.23 13.73
CA THR A 177 -18.97 -0.81 14.10
C THR A 177 -18.88 0.37 15.04
N GLY A 178 -19.76 1.37 14.89
CA GLY A 178 -19.83 2.48 15.83
C GLY A 178 -20.63 3.66 15.30
N GLY A 179 -21.31 4.37 16.21
CA GLY A 179 -22.18 5.49 15.85
C GLY A 179 -23.37 5.08 14.97
N GLY A 180 -23.83 3.83 15.10
CA GLY A 180 -24.96 3.29 14.34
C GLY A 180 -24.64 2.90 12.89
N ARG A 181 -23.35 2.83 12.51
CA ARG A 181 -22.91 2.43 11.16
C ARG A 181 -21.87 1.31 11.23
N VAL A 182 -21.84 0.51 10.17
CA VAL A 182 -20.79 -0.47 9.89
C VAL A 182 -19.89 0.16 8.83
N ARG A 183 -18.58 0.15 9.06
CA ARG A 183 -17.56 0.64 8.15
C ARG A 183 -16.56 -0.46 7.86
N VAL A 184 -15.94 -0.36 6.70
CA VAL A 184 -14.83 -1.22 6.30
C VAL A 184 -13.59 -0.34 6.12
N GLY A 185 -12.51 -0.73 6.79
CA GLY A 185 -11.20 -0.15 6.59
C GLY A 185 -10.28 -1.12 5.86
N ILE A 186 -9.03 -0.68 5.67
CA ILE A 186 -7.94 -1.49 5.14
C ILE A 186 -6.77 -1.46 6.12
N SER A 187 -6.13 -2.61 6.33
CA SER A 187 -4.84 -2.72 7.01
C SER A 187 -3.74 -3.12 6.02
N CYS A 188 -2.48 -3.12 6.45
CA CYS A 188 -1.34 -3.51 5.62
C CYS A 188 -1.53 -4.90 4.97
N ALA A 189 -2.18 -5.83 5.68
CA ALA A 189 -2.40 -7.19 5.23
C ALA A 189 -3.31 -7.33 3.99
N ALA A 190 -4.11 -6.33 3.62
CA ALA A 190 -4.91 -6.38 2.39
C ALA A 190 -4.02 -6.40 1.14
N CYS A 191 -2.87 -5.72 1.22
CA CYS A 191 -1.90 -5.59 0.14
C CYS A 191 -0.68 -6.50 0.35
N HIS A 192 -0.18 -6.61 1.58
CA HIS A 192 1.12 -7.21 1.88
C HIS A 192 1.06 -8.61 2.51
N ALA A 193 -0.11 -9.25 2.49
CA ALA A 193 -0.24 -10.67 2.76
C ALA A 193 -1.20 -11.27 1.73
N THR A 194 -1.04 -12.57 1.48
CA THR A 194 -1.96 -13.30 0.61
C THR A 194 -2.22 -14.71 1.13
N VAL A 195 -2.97 -15.52 0.39
CA VAL A 195 -3.16 -16.93 0.69
C VAL A 195 -2.52 -17.81 -0.38
N ASP A 196 -1.94 -18.92 0.05
CA ASP A 196 -1.34 -19.88 -0.86
C ASP A 196 -2.41 -20.49 -1.78
N PRO A 197 -2.19 -20.54 -3.11
CA PRO A 197 -3.23 -20.96 -4.05
C PRO A 197 -3.61 -22.44 -3.92
N GLU A 198 -2.79 -23.29 -3.31
CA GLU A 198 -3.05 -24.73 -3.15
C GLU A 198 -3.70 -25.05 -1.80
N THR A 199 -3.15 -24.49 -0.73
CA THR A 199 -3.50 -24.80 0.66
C THR A 199 -4.45 -23.78 1.28
N LYS A 200 -4.56 -22.59 0.69
CA LYS A 200 -5.35 -21.44 1.19
C LYS A 200 -4.94 -20.98 2.59
N ARG A 201 -3.73 -21.31 3.02
CA ARG A 201 -3.09 -20.79 4.24
C ARG A 201 -2.47 -19.43 3.96
N VAL A 202 -2.43 -18.57 4.97
CA VAL A 202 -1.86 -17.22 4.87
C VAL A 202 -0.36 -17.30 4.63
N VAL A 203 0.12 -16.56 3.64
CA VAL A 203 1.54 -16.32 3.36
C VAL A 203 1.87 -14.92 3.87
N GLU A 204 2.37 -14.85 5.11
CA GLU A 204 2.72 -13.57 5.74
C GLU A 204 3.83 -12.87 4.94
N GLY A 205 3.61 -11.61 4.58
CA GLY A 205 4.57 -10.77 3.86
C GLY A 205 4.63 -10.96 2.34
N ALA A 206 3.97 -11.97 1.77
CA ALA A 206 3.84 -12.07 0.32
C ALA A 206 2.80 -11.05 -0.19
N PRO A 207 3.06 -10.38 -1.33
CA PRO A 207 2.14 -9.38 -1.85
C PRO A 207 0.89 -10.03 -2.45
N ASN A 208 -0.26 -9.38 -2.24
CA ASN A 208 -1.50 -9.70 -2.93
C ASN A 208 -1.42 -9.19 -4.38
N ASN A 209 -0.90 -10.03 -5.27
CA ASN A 209 -0.64 -9.69 -6.67
C ASN A 209 -1.89 -9.72 -7.57
N ASP A 210 -3.08 -10.01 -7.04
CA ASP A 210 -4.32 -9.96 -7.81
C ASP A 210 -5.43 -9.08 -7.18
N LEU A 211 -5.13 -8.37 -6.09
CA LEU A 211 -6.00 -7.32 -5.54
C LEU A 211 -6.37 -6.32 -6.63
N ASN A 212 -7.67 -6.17 -6.89
CA ASN A 212 -8.17 -5.31 -7.94
C ASN A 212 -8.52 -3.91 -7.41
N ALA A 213 -7.58 -3.26 -6.72
CA ALA A 213 -7.80 -1.99 -6.03
C ALA A 213 -8.38 -0.92 -6.96
N GLY A 214 -7.89 -0.83 -8.21
CA GLY A 214 -8.42 0.08 -9.22
C GLY A 214 -9.90 -0.11 -9.51
N LEU A 215 -10.35 -1.34 -9.82
CA LEU A 215 -11.77 -1.60 -10.06
C LEU A 215 -12.62 -1.36 -8.80
N LEU A 216 -12.12 -1.75 -7.62
CA LEU A 216 -12.85 -1.55 -6.36
C LEU A 216 -13.09 -0.05 -6.10
N MET A 217 -12.09 0.79 -6.35
CA MET A 217 -12.23 2.25 -6.24
C MET A 217 -13.12 2.84 -7.34
N ALA A 218 -13.05 2.35 -8.57
CA ALA A 218 -13.92 2.78 -9.67
C ALA A 218 -15.40 2.39 -9.49
N LEU A 219 -15.68 1.44 -8.60
CA LEU A 219 -17.05 1.06 -8.20
C LEU A 219 -17.57 1.87 -7.00
N ALA A 220 -16.72 2.71 -6.39
CA ALA A 220 -17.14 3.56 -5.29
C ALA A 220 -18.05 4.69 -5.77
N THR A 221 -18.86 5.25 -4.86
CA THR A 221 -19.81 6.34 -5.21
C THR A 221 -19.16 7.73 -5.29
N ASN A 222 -17.90 7.85 -4.86
CA ASN A 222 -17.09 9.06 -4.90
C ASN A 222 -15.61 8.71 -5.12
N SER A 223 -15.28 8.04 -6.23
CA SER A 223 -13.89 7.72 -6.61
C SER A 223 -13.04 8.97 -6.79
N THR A 224 -13.68 10.11 -7.10
CA THR A 224 -13.07 11.44 -7.19
C THR A 224 -12.39 11.86 -5.88
N ALA A 225 -12.74 11.27 -4.74
CA ALA A 225 -12.01 11.48 -3.49
C ALA A 225 -10.51 11.16 -3.61
N TYR A 226 -10.10 10.40 -4.63
CA TYR A 226 -8.75 9.93 -4.88
C TYR A 226 -8.18 10.43 -6.23
N PHE A 227 -8.73 11.52 -6.78
CA PHE A 227 -8.40 12.01 -8.14
C PHE A 227 -6.92 12.35 -8.37
N THR A 228 -6.13 12.57 -7.31
CA THR A 228 -4.71 12.90 -7.37
C THR A 228 -3.83 11.81 -7.99
N HIS A 229 -4.39 10.62 -8.18
CA HIS A 229 -3.73 9.43 -8.76
C HIS A 229 -4.28 9.07 -10.15
N ALA A 230 -5.14 9.92 -10.72
CA ALA A 230 -5.92 9.61 -11.92
C ALA A 230 -5.51 10.42 -13.17
N GLU A 231 -4.28 10.93 -13.21
CA GLU A 231 -3.77 11.79 -14.30
C GLU A 231 -4.66 12.99 -14.67
N ILE A 232 -5.30 13.61 -13.67
CA ILE A 232 -6.11 14.81 -13.87
C ILE A 232 -5.20 16.02 -14.09
N LYS A 233 -4.98 16.38 -15.36
CA LYS A 233 -4.08 17.48 -15.76
C LYS A 233 -4.54 18.84 -15.27
N SER A 234 -5.85 19.08 -15.26
CA SER A 234 -6.44 20.34 -14.81
C SER A 234 -7.90 20.13 -14.42
N LEU A 235 -8.28 20.58 -13.22
CA LEU A 235 -9.68 20.61 -12.81
C LEU A 235 -10.53 21.56 -13.68
N ALA A 236 -9.91 22.54 -14.35
CA ALA A 236 -10.61 23.49 -15.21
C ALA A 236 -11.29 22.82 -16.41
N ASP A 237 -10.75 21.70 -16.90
CA ASP A 237 -11.31 20.95 -18.05
C ASP A 237 -12.69 20.35 -17.75
N TYR A 238 -13.05 20.27 -16.46
CA TYR A 238 -14.28 19.70 -15.94
C TYR A 238 -15.27 20.78 -15.47
N ILE A 239 -14.95 22.07 -15.58
CA ILE A 239 -15.87 23.16 -15.21
C ILE A 239 -16.86 23.39 -16.36
N ARG A 240 -18.16 23.32 -16.06
CA ARG A 240 -19.26 23.53 -17.03
C ARG A 240 -20.09 24.78 -16.79
N SER A 241 -20.18 25.20 -15.53
CA SER A 241 -20.98 26.36 -15.11
C SER A 241 -20.30 27.06 -13.94
N THR A 242 -20.55 28.36 -13.80
CA THR A 242 -20.14 29.16 -12.64
C THR A 242 -21.07 29.01 -11.43
N ASP A 243 -22.13 28.21 -11.52
CA ASP A 243 -23.10 28.01 -10.44
C ASP A 243 -22.51 27.26 -9.23
N ARG A 244 -21.41 26.54 -9.44
CA ARG A 244 -20.65 25.83 -8.40
C ARG A 244 -19.53 26.71 -7.81
N ALA A 245 -19.77 28.00 -7.71
CA ALA A 245 -18.78 28.95 -7.20
C ALA A 245 -18.60 28.83 -5.68
N ILE A 246 -17.34 28.94 -5.25
CA ILE A 246 -16.93 28.99 -3.85
C ILE A 246 -16.01 30.19 -3.61
N VAL A 247 -15.70 30.45 -2.35
CA VAL A 247 -14.63 31.40 -1.96
C VAL A 247 -13.38 30.59 -1.65
N ASP A 248 -12.28 30.89 -2.33
CA ASP A 248 -10.99 30.21 -2.16
C ASP A 248 -10.28 30.64 -0.86
N SER A 249 -9.11 30.05 -0.58
CA SER A 249 -8.32 30.37 0.62
C SER A 249 -7.92 31.85 0.68
N ARG A 250 -7.74 32.50 -0.49
CA ARG A 250 -7.33 33.89 -0.67
C ARG A 250 -8.50 34.88 -0.75
N GLY A 251 -9.73 34.42 -0.53
CA GLY A 251 -10.94 35.26 -0.56
C GLY A 251 -11.45 35.57 -1.97
N ARG A 252 -10.92 34.93 -3.01
CA ARG A 252 -11.32 35.11 -4.41
C ARG A 252 -12.41 34.10 -4.77
N LYS A 253 -13.16 34.40 -5.83
CA LYS A 253 -14.14 33.47 -6.39
C LYS A 253 -13.41 32.34 -7.15
N ALA A 254 -13.67 31.10 -6.77
CA ALA A 254 -13.26 29.89 -7.51
C ALA A 254 -14.50 29.09 -7.92
N VAL A 255 -14.35 28.11 -8.81
CA VAL A 255 -15.43 27.26 -9.29
C VAL A 255 -15.01 25.81 -9.18
N LEU A 256 -15.86 24.99 -8.57
CA LEU A 256 -15.61 23.55 -8.46
C LEU A 256 -15.94 22.82 -9.78
N PRO A 257 -15.25 21.71 -10.08
CA PRO A 257 -15.53 20.91 -11.28
C PRO A 257 -16.94 20.31 -11.26
N ASP A 258 -17.45 19.94 -12.43
CA ASP A 258 -18.62 19.10 -12.56
C ASP A 258 -18.31 17.70 -11.96
N PRO A 259 -18.99 17.31 -10.88
CA PRO A 259 -18.59 16.13 -10.11
C PRO A 259 -18.76 14.85 -10.93
N GLU A 260 -19.86 14.70 -11.67
CA GLU A 260 -20.10 13.48 -12.46
C GLU A 260 -19.12 13.32 -13.62
N ARG A 261 -18.71 14.41 -14.28
CA ARG A 261 -17.75 14.34 -15.38
C ARG A 261 -16.35 14.03 -14.90
N LEU A 262 -15.95 14.59 -13.75
CA LEU A 262 -14.66 14.28 -13.15
C LEU A 262 -14.64 12.82 -12.69
N GLU A 263 -15.68 12.37 -11.98
CA GLU A 263 -15.84 10.98 -11.51
C GLU A 263 -15.72 9.98 -12.66
N ARG A 264 -16.44 10.19 -13.77
CA ARG A 264 -16.36 9.29 -14.93
C ARG A 264 -14.95 9.14 -15.51
N GLU A 265 -14.14 10.19 -15.46
CA GLU A 265 -12.76 10.13 -15.93
C GLU A 265 -11.84 9.45 -14.90
N VAL A 266 -12.04 9.74 -13.61
CA VAL A 266 -11.33 9.06 -12.52
C VAL A 266 -11.62 7.55 -12.55
N ASP A 267 -12.89 7.15 -12.66
CA ASP A 267 -13.32 5.75 -12.78
C ASP A 267 -12.68 5.05 -13.97
N ARG A 268 -12.62 5.73 -15.12
CA ARG A 268 -12.01 5.19 -16.35
C ARG A 268 -10.53 4.88 -16.12
N ILE A 269 -9.80 5.78 -15.44
CA ILE A 269 -8.37 5.60 -15.15
C ILE A 269 -8.17 4.50 -14.11
N PHE A 270 -8.93 4.51 -13.01
CA PHE A 270 -8.82 3.47 -11.97
C PHE A 270 -9.14 2.07 -12.50
N ALA A 271 -10.14 1.93 -13.35
CA ALA A 271 -10.43 0.66 -14.01
C ALA A 271 -9.32 0.18 -14.97
N SER A 272 -8.39 1.05 -15.35
CA SER A 272 -7.23 0.71 -16.16
C SER A 272 -6.04 0.22 -15.33
N TRP A 273 -6.07 0.36 -14.00
CA TRP A 273 -4.99 -0.11 -13.13
C TRP A 273 -4.89 -1.65 -13.17
N PRO A 274 -3.68 -2.21 -13.30
CA PRO A 274 -3.50 -3.65 -13.19
C PRO A 274 -3.88 -4.15 -11.79
N ARG A 275 -4.37 -5.38 -11.72
CA ARG A 275 -4.52 -6.08 -10.44
C ARG A 275 -3.13 -6.31 -9.83
N GLY A 276 -3.03 -6.22 -8.50
CA GLY A 276 -1.75 -6.30 -7.79
C GLY A 276 -0.95 -4.99 -7.82
N ASN A 277 -1.50 -3.92 -8.40
CA ASN A 277 -0.89 -2.59 -8.38
C ASN A 277 -1.73 -1.61 -7.55
N PHE A 278 -1.04 -0.67 -6.91
CA PHE A 278 -1.65 0.43 -6.18
C PHE A 278 -0.78 1.68 -6.32
N ASP A 279 -1.43 2.85 -6.39
CA ASP A 279 -0.71 4.12 -6.42
C ASP A 279 -0.63 4.75 -5.02
N SER A 280 0.58 4.72 -4.46
CA SER A 280 0.87 5.33 -3.16
C SER A 280 1.50 6.73 -3.25
N THR A 281 1.50 7.38 -4.43
CA THR A 281 2.07 8.72 -4.61
C THR A 281 1.05 9.69 -5.20
N ILE A 282 1.08 10.92 -4.72
CA ILE A 282 0.16 11.99 -5.11
C ILE A 282 0.88 12.98 -6.05
N ASP A 283 1.01 12.66 -7.33
CA ASP A 283 1.76 13.49 -8.29
C ASP A 283 0.92 14.01 -9.47
N LEU A 284 -0.39 13.70 -9.48
CA LEU A 284 -1.31 13.88 -10.61
C LEU A 284 -0.91 13.05 -11.84
N LYS A 285 -0.29 11.89 -11.62
CA LYS A 285 -0.08 10.85 -12.62
C LYS A 285 -0.84 9.59 -12.24
N ALA A 286 -1.17 8.80 -13.25
CA ALA A 286 -1.68 7.45 -13.06
C ALA A 286 -0.52 6.49 -13.34
N ASN A 287 0.31 6.22 -12.35
CA ASN A 287 1.49 5.38 -12.53
C ASN A 287 1.59 4.28 -11.46
N PRO A 288 0.48 3.55 -11.19
CA PRO A 288 0.37 2.63 -10.06
C PRO A 288 1.50 1.58 -10.09
N ALA A 289 2.15 1.38 -8.96
CA ALA A 289 3.24 0.43 -8.85
C ALA A 289 2.73 -0.92 -8.34
N GLN A 290 3.44 -2.00 -8.67
CA GLN A 290 3.20 -3.31 -8.09
C GLN A 290 3.30 -3.20 -6.57
N ILE A 291 2.37 -3.84 -5.86
CA ILE A 291 2.45 -3.98 -4.40
C ILE A 291 3.72 -4.77 -4.05
N PRO A 292 4.67 -4.20 -3.30
CA PRO A 292 5.89 -4.90 -2.92
C PRO A 292 5.61 -5.94 -1.83
N ASP A 293 6.48 -6.94 -1.73
CA ASP A 293 6.50 -7.84 -0.57
C ASP A 293 6.92 -7.12 0.72
N SER A 294 6.73 -7.79 1.87
CA SER A 294 7.21 -7.36 3.19
C SER A 294 8.36 -8.22 3.70
N PHE A 295 9.15 -8.86 2.82
CA PHE A 295 10.41 -9.53 3.19
C PHE A 295 11.55 -8.51 3.30
N THR A 296 11.36 -7.56 4.22
CA THR A 296 12.06 -6.26 4.26
C THR A 296 13.51 -6.30 4.77
N ARG A 297 13.93 -7.43 5.37
CA ARG A 297 15.22 -7.54 6.03
C ARG A 297 16.36 -7.35 5.03
N GLY A 298 17.12 -6.27 5.19
CA GLY A 298 18.26 -5.94 4.34
C GLY A 298 17.91 -5.37 2.96
N ASP A 299 16.64 -5.06 2.69
CA ASP A 299 16.14 -4.56 1.39
C ASP A 299 16.05 -3.02 1.30
N HIS A 300 16.72 -2.31 2.21
CA HIS A 300 16.76 -0.84 2.21
C HIS A 300 17.51 -0.28 0.98
N PRO A 301 17.30 0.98 0.58
CA PRO A 301 16.18 1.83 0.99
C PRO A 301 14.84 1.29 0.48
N TYR A 302 13.75 1.71 1.13
CA TYR A 302 12.40 1.19 0.90
C TYR A 302 11.58 2.06 -0.06
N GLY A 303 10.48 1.47 -0.57
CA GLY A 303 9.70 2.02 -1.68
C GLY A 303 10.40 1.85 -3.03
N TRP A 304 9.64 1.79 -4.13
CA TRP A 304 10.21 1.52 -5.46
C TRP A 304 11.28 2.53 -5.88
N SER A 305 11.10 3.82 -5.56
CA SER A 305 12.11 4.84 -5.85
C SER A 305 13.27 4.86 -4.84
N GLY A 306 13.12 4.19 -3.68
CA GLY A 306 14.09 4.24 -2.58
C GLY A 306 13.98 5.50 -1.71
N PHE A 307 12.81 6.14 -1.64
CA PHE A 307 12.60 7.38 -0.86
C PHE A 307 12.68 7.18 0.64
N ALA A 308 12.29 6.01 1.13
CA ALA A 308 12.29 5.69 2.55
C ALA A 308 13.66 5.11 2.95
N ALA A 309 14.62 6.01 3.16
CA ALA A 309 16.02 5.70 3.43
C ALA A 309 16.52 6.14 4.82
N ALA A 310 15.70 6.89 5.57
CA ALA A 310 16.08 7.52 6.82
C ALA A 310 15.06 7.23 7.93
N GLY A 311 15.51 7.14 9.18
CA GLY A 311 14.67 6.87 10.34
C GLY A 311 14.85 5.46 10.90
N SER A 312 13.98 5.06 11.81
CA SER A 312 14.01 3.73 12.45
C SER A 312 13.99 2.62 11.40
N PHE A 313 14.76 1.56 11.65
CA PHE A 313 14.86 0.39 10.78
C PHE A 313 15.27 0.74 9.35
N HIS A 314 16.29 1.61 9.18
CA HIS A 314 16.76 2.12 7.88
C HIS A 314 15.67 2.84 7.06
N GLY A 315 14.69 3.44 7.75
CA GLY A 315 13.55 4.11 7.14
C GLY A 315 12.34 3.22 6.84
N LEU A 316 12.34 1.95 7.25
CA LEU A 316 11.16 1.09 7.07
C LEU A 316 9.93 1.65 7.80
N ALA A 317 10.10 2.26 8.98
CA ALA A 317 8.99 2.89 9.68
C ALA A 317 8.34 4.05 8.87
N ALA A 318 9.15 4.83 8.14
CA ALA A 318 8.64 5.87 7.25
C ALA A 318 7.92 5.27 6.02
N PHE A 319 8.39 4.11 5.52
CA PHE A 319 7.71 3.40 4.45
C PHE A 319 6.34 2.85 4.89
N SER A 320 6.29 2.19 6.06
CA SER A 320 5.04 1.63 6.62
C SER A 320 4.01 2.71 6.98
N ASN A 321 4.48 3.92 7.32
CA ASN A 321 3.62 5.09 7.55
C ASN A 321 2.89 5.57 6.27
N ASN A 322 3.58 5.55 5.13
CA ASN A 322 3.20 6.32 3.94
C ASN A 322 1.77 6.07 3.45
N VAL A 323 1.32 4.80 3.41
CA VAL A 323 -0.02 4.47 2.92
C VAL A 323 -1.11 5.02 3.86
N HIS A 324 -0.94 4.89 5.18
CA HIS A 324 -1.95 5.33 6.14
C HIS A 324 -1.99 6.85 6.34
N ALA A 325 -0.83 7.51 6.20
CA ALA A 325 -0.70 8.97 6.35
C ALA A 325 -1.09 9.77 5.08
N GLN A 326 -1.04 9.15 3.90
CA GLN A 326 -1.30 9.84 2.63
C GLN A 326 -2.49 9.25 1.84
N ASN A 327 -2.50 7.92 1.66
CA ASN A 327 -3.34 7.25 0.67
C ASN A 327 -4.66 6.75 1.24
N ALA A 328 -4.68 6.40 2.51
CA ALA A 328 -5.90 5.97 3.18
C ALA A 328 -6.81 7.16 3.54
N ASP A 329 -6.35 8.40 3.32
CA ASP A 329 -7.11 9.64 3.50
C ASP A 329 -6.51 10.81 2.69
N SER A 330 -7.09 11.08 1.52
CA SER A 330 -6.61 12.17 0.66
C SER A 330 -6.91 13.57 1.22
N LEU A 331 -7.76 13.70 2.25
CA LEU A 331 -7.98 14.98 2.92
C LEU A 331 -6.75 15.46 3.68
N ALA A 332 -5.87 14.54 4.08
CA ALA A 332 -4.65 14.82 4.81
C ALA A 332 -3.68 15.76 4.05
N GLN A 333 -3.86 15.89 2.74
CA GLN A 333 -3.00 16.65 1.83
C GLN A 333 -3.50 18.08 1.58
N VAL A 334 -4.57 18.50 2.24
CA VAL A 334 -5.22 19.80 2.02
C VAL A 334 -4.31 20.99 2.30
N GLU A 335 -3.38 20.90 3.26
CA GLU A 335 -2.47 22.00 3.60
C GLU A 335 -1.27 22.13 2.65
N VAL A 336 -1.04 21.13 1.77
CA VAL A 336 0.06 21.12 0.78
C VAL A 336 -0.46 21.05 -0.66
N SER A 337 -1.77 21.20 -0.87
CA SER A 337 -2.40 20.98 -2.17
C SER A 337 -1.99 22.03 -3.22
N ASP A 338 -1.68 23.27 -2.80
CA ASP A 338 -1.25 24.33 -3.72
C ASP A 338 0.18 24.04 -4.21
N GLU A 339 1.07 23.63 -3.31
CA GLU A 339 2.48 23.36 -3.60
C GLU A 339 2.69 22.06 -4.40
N LEU A 340 1.87 21.03 -4.15
CA LEU A 340 1.95 19.74 -4.86
C LEU A 340 1.13 19.70 -6.15
N PHE A 341 -0.01 20.39 -6.20
CA PHE A 341 -0.96 20.26 -7.31
C PHE A 341 -1.27 21.57 -8.04
N GLY A 342 -0.91 22.72 -7.47
CA GLY A 342 -1.41 24.02 -7.93
C GLY A 342 -2.92 24.18 -7.71
N ILE A 343 -3.48 23.47 -6.72
CA ILE A 343 -4.90 23.49 -6.40
C ILE A 343 -5.08 24.15 -5.04
N ASP A 344 -5.80 25.27 -5.02
CA ASP A 344 -6.19 25.95 -3.77
C ASP A 344 -6.90 24.98 -2.83
N LYS A 345 -6.58 25.03 -1.53
CA LYS A 345 -7.08 24.06 -0.56
C LYS A 345 -8.61 23.99 -0.43
N GLU A 346 -9.31 25.09 -0.66
CA GLU A 346 -10.78 25.08 -0.69
C GLU A 346 -11.30 24.38 -1.96
N VAL A 347 -10.64 24.57 -3.09
CA VAL A 347 -10.97 23.87 -4.35
C VAL A 347 -10.67 22.38 -4.22
N TYR A 348 -9.54 22.02 -3.61
CA TYR A 348 -9.14 20.63 -3.36
C TYR A 348 -10.17 19.91 -2.48
N LEU A 349 -10.43 20.47 -1.30
CA LEU A 349 -11.38 19.92 -0.33
C LEU A 349 -12.81 19.88 -0.88
N GLY A 350 -13.24 20.96 -1.54
CA GLY A 350 -14.54 21.00 -2.21
C GLY A 350 -14.66 19.96 -3.32
N THR A 351 -13.60 19.69 -4.07
CA THR A 351 -13.60 18.66 -5.12
C THR A 351 -13.84 17.28 -4.53
N ILE A 352 -13.11 16.90 -3.47
CA ILE A 352 -13.23 15.60 -2.80
C ILE A 352 -14.61 15.41 -2.16
N LEU A 353 -15.17 16.44 -1.53
CA LEU A 353 -16.36 16.31 -0.68
C LEU A 353 -17.70 16.45 -1.44
N GLN A 354 -17.70 16.90 -2.69
CA GLN A 354 -18.96 17.18 -3.42
C GLN A 354 -19.85 15.95 -3.63
N ASN A 355 -19.24 14.78 -3.80
CA ASN A 355 -19.95 13.51 -4.00
C ASN A 355 -19.85 12.57 -2.80
N ALA A 356 -19.35 13.03 -1.65
CA ALA A 356 -19.13 12.18 -0.48
C ALA A 356 -20.33 11.26 -0.18
N ALA A 357 -20.04 9.96 0.01
CA ALA A 357 -21.04 8.89 0.06
C ALA A 357 -22.06 9.12 1.18
N ASN A 358 -21.56 9.44 2.38
CA ASN A 358 -22.38 9.83 3.50
C ASN A 358 -22.77 11.31 3.40
N PRO A 359 -24.07 11.66 3.41
CA PRO A 359 -24.54 13.04 3.31
C PRO A 359 -23.95 14.00 4.35
N ARG A 360 -23.50 13.50 5.51
CA ARG A 360 -22.81 14.30 6.54
C ARG A 360 -21.56 15.00 6.00
N PHE A 361 -20.81 14.36 5.10
CA PHE A 361 -19.57 14.89 4.52
C PHE A 361 -19.79 15.57 3.16
N ARG A 362 -21.03 15.61 2.65
CA ARG A 362 -21.29 16.07 1.29
C ARG A 362 -21.38 17.60 1.18
N TYR A 363 -20.30 18.22 0.74
CA TYR A 363 -20.24 19.68 0.55
C TYR A 363 -21.12 20.12 -0.62
N ARG A 364 -21.87 21.22 -0.44
CA ARG A 364 -22.65 21.85 -1.52
C ARG A 364 -22.27 23.33 -1.65
N PRO A 365 -21.88 23.81 -2.85
CA PRO A 365 -21.57 25.23 -3.08
C PRO A 365 -22.70 26.19 -2.66
N THR A 366 -23.96 25.74 -2.70
CA THR A 366 -25.13 26.54 -2.28
C THR A 366 -25.18 26.88 -0.80
N MET A 367 -24.37 26.24 0.05
CA MET A 367 -24.29 26.50 1.48
C MET A 367 -23.64 27.86 1.82
N LYS A 368 -23.00 28.52 0.85
CA LYS A 368 -22.33 29.84 1.00
C LYS A 368 -21.27 29.88 2.12
N GLU A 369 -20.71 28.73 2.47
CA GLU A 369 -19.57 28.60 3.36
C GLU A 369 -18.38 27.97 2.64
N LYS A 370 -17.17 28.21 3.13
CA LYS A 370 -15.96 27.58 2.59
C LYS A 370 -15.99 26.06 2.85
N PRO A 371 -15.51 25.23 1.91
CA PRO A 371 -15.33 23.78 2.13
C PRO A 371 -14.65 23.42 3.44
N SER A 372 -13.60 24.16 3.85
CA SER A 372 -12.91 23.94 5.14
C SER A 372 -13.79 24.18 6.35
N VAL A 373 -14.61 25.23 6.33
CA VAL A 373 -15.57 25.58 7.40
C VAL A 373 -16.69 24.55 7.50
N PHE A 374 -17.17 24.07 6.35
CA PHE A 374 -18.12 22.96 6.30
C PHE A 374 -17.53 21.69 6.92
N PHE A 375 -16.34 21.30 6.45
CA PHE A 375 -15.70 20.06 6.86
C PHE A 375 -15.39 20.05 8.36
N ALA A 376 -14.89 21.15 8.93
CA ALA A 376 -14.61 21.28 10.36
C ALA A 376 -15.84 21.02 11.26
N LYS A 377 -17.07 21.22 10.75
CA LYS A 377 -18.32 20.88 11.47
C LYS A 377 -18.69 19.40 11.34
N ALA A 378 -18.30 18.77 10.24
CA ALA A 378 -18.60 17.37 9.92
C ALA A 378 -17.52 16.39 10.43
N ASP A 379 -16.30 16.88 10.65
CA ASP A 379 -15.12 16.11 11.02
C ASP A 379 -15.31 15.28 12.31
N PRO A 380 -15.20 13.95 12.26
CA PRO A 380 -15.28 13.08 13.43
C PRO A 380 -13.99 13.11 14.29
N THR A 381 -12.89 13.66 13.76
CA THR A 381 -11.54 13.67 14.36
C THR A 381 -10.91 15.06 14.32
N PRO A 382 -11.53 16.11 14.90
CA PRO A 382 -11.15 17.53 14.72
C PRO A 382 -9.77 17.95 15.23
N LYS A 383 -8.97 17.02 15.77
CA LYS A 383 -7.58 17.24 16.22
C LYS A 383 -6.54 16.61 15.29
N ALA A 384 -6.97 15.78 14.34
CA ALA A 384 -6.11 15.17 13.35
C ALA A 384 -6.10 15.99 12.06
N VAL A 385 -5.12 15.72 11.20
CA VAL A 385 -5.08 16.24 9.84
C VAL A 385 -5.82 15.24 8.94
N GLY A 386 -6.95 15.65 8.38
CA GLY A 386 -7.87 14.73 7.70
C GLY A 386 -8.82 14.01 8.66
N VAL A 387 -9.21 12.78 8.34
CA VAL A 387 -10.07 11.89 9.14
C VAL A 387 -9.32 10.71 9.78
N ASN A 388 -8.09 10.45 9.37
CA ASN A 388 -7.26 9.41 9.95
C ASN A 388 -6.62 9.84 11.28
N GLN A 389 -6.20 8.87 12.08
CA GLN A 389 -5.48 9.11 13.34
C GLN A 389 -4.01 9.42 13.06
N LEU A 390 -3.77 10.67 12.67
CA LEU A 390 -2.46 11.19 12.27
C LEU A 390 -1.97 12.26 13.24
N VAL A 391 -0.65 12.31 13.42
CA VAL A 391 0.07 13.33 14.17
C VAL A 391 0.89 14.17 13.20
N ALA A 392 0.75 15.49 13.29
CA ALA A 392 1.58 16.44 12.58
C ALA A 392 2.96 16.55 13.27
N PRO A 393 4.07 16.15 12.61
CA PRO A 393 5.42 16.37 13.14
C PRO A 393 5.76 17.87 13.15
N PRO A 394 6.82 18.30 13.87
CA PRO A 394 7.14 19.73 14.09
C PRO A 394 7.26 20.59 12.82
N GLN A 395 7.66 19.98 11.72
CA GLN A 395 7.89 20.62 10.42
C GLN A 395 6.63 20.72 9.54
N PHE A 396 5.51 20.09 9.92
CA PHE A 396 4.27 20.14 9.14
C PHE A 396 3.85 21.60 8.88
N PRO A 397 3.46 21.97 7.64
CA PRO A 397 3.10 21.11 6.52
C PRO A 397 4.27 20.66 5.63
N ASN A 398 5.51 21.01 5.93
CA ASN A 398 6.65 20.55 5.15
C ASN A 398 6.84 19.03 5.28
N VAL A 399 7.16 18.38 4.17
CA VAL A 399 7.53 16.96 4.12
C VAL A 399 9.04 16.80 4.38
N SER A 400 9.50 15.61 4.70
CA SER A 400 10.93 15.37 5.00
C SER A 400 11.35 13.94 4.67
N LEU A 401 12.65 13.63 4.83
CA LEU A 401 13.17 12.27 4.64
C LEU A 401 12.51 11.20 5.52
N VAL A 402 11.93 11.60 6.66
CA VAL A 402 11.37 10.70 7.69
C VAL A 402 9.85 10.79 7.80
N ALA A 403 9.26 11.74 7.07
CA ALA A 403 7.82 11.93 6.90
C ALA A 403 7.59 12.48 5.49
N PRO A 404 7.74 11.64 4.44
CA PRO A 404 7.71 12.08 3.03
C PRO A 404 6.30 12.53 2.58
N ASP A 405 5.27 12.15 3.33
CA ASP A 405 3.88 12.61 3.22
C ASP A 405 3.54 13.74 4.22
N GLY A 406 4.49 14.15 5.06
CA GLY A 406 4.36 15.22 6.05
C GLY A 406 3.68 14.83 7.37
N LEU A 407 3.16 13.61 7.53
CA LEU A 407 2.36 13.19 8.67
C LEU A 407 2.83 11.85 9.24
N ILE A 408 2.44 11.53 10.47
CA ILE A 408 2.77 10.24 11.09
C ILE A 408 1.51 9.59 11.65
N ALA A 409 1.15 8.41 11.14
CA ALA A 409 0.07 7.59 11.67
C ALA A 409 0.40 7.16 13.10
N SER A 410 -0.41 7.61 14.06
CA SER A 410 -0.22 7.32 15.49
C SER A 410 -1.51 7.60 16.26
N GLU A 411 -2.06 6.56 16.87
CA GLU A 411 -3.34 6.64 17.56
C GLU A 411 -3.20 7.12 19.01
N PRO A 412 -4.19 7.84 19.57
CA PRO A 412 -4.24 8.15 20.98
C PRO A 412 -4.22 6.90 21.86
N GLY A 413 -3.39 6.94 22.91
CA GLY A 413 -3.17 5.80 23.82
C GLY A 413 -1.88 5.04 23.57
N TYR A 414 -1.22 5.26 22.42
CA TYR A 414 0.12 4.76 22.12
C TYR A 414 1.18 5.84 22.30
N ARG A 415 2.44 5.46 22.13
CA ARG A 415 3.54 6.42 21.98
C ARG A 415 3.69 6.83 20.51
N PHE A 416 4.31 7.99 20.29
CA PHE A 416 4.52 8.55 18.96
C PHE A 416 5.28 7.56 18.07
N ASN A 417 4.71 7.26 16.91
CA ASN A 417 5.26 6.34 15.91
C ASN A 417 5.45 4.88 16.39
N GLU A 418 4.93 4.50 17.57
CA GLU A 418 5.09 3.16 18.15
C GLU A 418 4.52 2.09 17.22
N GLN A 419 3.34 2.32 16.65
CA GLN A 419 2.67 1.37 15.75
C GLN A 419 3.45 1.14 14.44
N ASN A 420 3.99 2.20 13.83
CA ASN A 420 4.83 2.09 12.62
C ASN A 420 6.18 1.43 12.92
N ASN A 421 6.79 1.74 14.06
CA ASN A 421 8.01 1.08 14.52
C ASN A 421 7.76 -0.41 14.79
N ALA A 422 6.61 -0.74 15.37
CA ALA A 422 6.23 -2.12 15.68
C ALA A 422 6.06 -2.95 14.42
N VAL A 423 5.32 -2.45 13.42
CA VAL A 423 5.15 -3.16 12.14
C VAL A 423 6.49 -3.29 11.41
N ALA A 424 7.34 -2.26 11.40
CA ALA A 424 8.68 -2.33 10.81
C ALA A 424 9.58 -3.37 11.49
N ALA A 425 9.52 -3.47 12.83
CA ALA A 425 10.24 -4.49 13.59
C ALA A 425 9.74 -5.90 13.21
N TRP A 426 8.42 -6.10 13.18
CA TRP A 426 7.80 -7.38 12.84
C TRP A 426 8.06 -7.80 11.39
N GLN A 427 7.95 -6.89 10.42
CA GLN A 427 8.27 -7.14 9.01
C GLN A 427 9.73 -7.61 8.83
N ASN A 428 10.66 -7.08 9.64
CA ASN A 428 12.06 -7.53 9.64
C ASN A 428 12.27 -8.96 10.18
N THR A 429 11.25 -9.59 10.76
CA THR A 429 11.28 -11.00 11.18
C THR A 429 10.81 -11.96 10.09
N LEU A 430 10.09 -11.46 9.09
CA LEU A 430 9.47 -12.27 8.05
C LEU A 430 10.52 -12.83 7.08
N ASN A 431 10.41 -14.12 6.81
CA ASN A 431 11.12 -14.80 5.72
C ASN A 431 10.08 -15.45 4.81
N PRO A 432 10.26 -15.42 3.48
CA PRO A 432 9.34 -16.09 2.57
C PRO A 432 9.31 -17.60 2.81
N PRO A 433 8.12 -18.24 2.77
CA PRO A 433 8.04 -19.69 2.82
C PRO A 433 8.74 -20.34 1.61
N PRO A 434 9.14 -21.62 1.73
CA PRO A 434 9.59 -22.41 0.58
C PRO A 434 8.55 -22.40 -0.56
N PRO A 435 8.98 -22.32 -1.83
CA PRO A 435 8.06 -22.39 -2.97
C PRO A 435 7.33 -23.74 -3.00
N ASN A 436 6.10 -23.76 -3.55
CA ASN A 436 5.32 -24.99 -3.70
C ASN A 436 6.00 -26.01 -4.61
N LYS A 437 6.65 -25.51 -5.68
CA LYS A 437 7.41 -26.34 -6.60
C LYS A 437 8.80 -26.59 -6.00
N ARG A 438 9.16 -27.87 -5.83
CA ARG A 438 10.49 -28.27 -5.38
C ARG A 438 11.55 -27.78 -6.38
N VAL A 439 12.59 -27.14 -5.85
CA VAL A 439 13.77 -26.72 -6.60
C VAL A 439 14.90 -27.73 -6.44
N ASP A 440 15.62 -28.01 -7.53
CA ASP A 440 16.81 -28.86 -7.50
C ASP A 440 18.00 -28.05 -6.95
N LYS A 441 18.54 -28.48 -5.81
CA LYS A 441 19.63 -27.79 -5.11
C LYS A 441 20.95 -27.80 -5.88
N GLU A 442 21.27 -28.89 -6.57
CA GLU A 442 22.51 -28.98 -7.36
C GLU A 442 22.43 -28.10 -8.59
N ARG A 443 21.26 -28.09 -9.24
CA ARG A 443 21.00 -27.19 -10.38
C ARG A 443 20.97 -25.72 -9.94
N ALA A 444 20.36 -25.40 -8.79
CA ALA A 444 20.40 -24.06 -8.21
C ALA A 444 21.83 -23.59 -7.89
N ALA A 445 22.70 -24.49 -7.41
CA ALA A 445 24.11 -24.15 -7.17
C ALA A 445 24.83 -23.78 -8.49
N LYS A 446 24.63 -24.53 -9.58
CA LYS A 446 25.12 -24.17 -10.91
C LYS A 446 24.53 -22.84 -11.40
N GLY A 447 23.26 -22.59 -11.10
CA GLY A 447 22.57 -21.34 -11.40
C GLY A 447 23.23 -20.12 -10.75
N ARG A 448 23.69 -20.27 -9.51
CA ARG A 448 24.46 -19.20 -8.84
C ARG A 448 25.73 -18.85 -9.60
N ASP A 449 26.46 -19.83 -10.13
CA ASP A 449 27.68 -19.58 -10.90
C ASP A 449 27.38 -18.85 -12.21
N VAL A 450 26.29 -19.22 -12.89
CA VAL A 450 25.81 -18.53 -14.09
C VAL A 450 25.38 -17.09 -13.76
N PHE A 451 24.65 -16.88 -12.66
CA PHE A 451 24.24 -15.55 -12.18
C PHE A 451 25.43 -14.63 -11.93
N VAL A 452 26.51 -15.15 -11.33
CA VAL A 452 27.77 -14.42 -11.13
C VAL A 452 28.43 -14.11 -12.48
N ARG A 453 28.56 -15.10 -13.37
CA ARG A 453 29.19 -14.93 -14.69
C ARG A 453 28.42 -13.97 -15.60
N ALA A 454 27.10 -13.91 -15.48
CA ALA A 454 26.24 -12.96 -16.16
C ALA A 454 26.37 -11.51 -15.61
N GLY A 455 27.11 -11.33 -14.51
CA GLY A 455 27.38 -10.01 -13.92
C GLY A 455 26.22 -9.46 -13.09
N CYS A 456 25.21 -10.28 -12.75
CA CYS A 456 24.05 -9.85 -11.97
C CYS A 456 24.46 -9.31 -10.59
N ILE A 457 25.56 -9.82 -10.03
CA ILE A 457 26.14 -9.38 -8.76
C ILE A 457 26.67 -7.93 -8.75
N ARG A 458 26.66 -7.21 -9.88
CA ARG A 458 26.96 -5.77 -9.89
C ARG A 458 25.91 -4.94 -9.13
N CYS A 459 24.67 -5.39 -9.19
CA CYS A 459 23.55 -4.78 -8.48
C CYS A 459 22.99 -5.71 -7.41
N HIS A 460 22.87 -7.01 -7.70
CA HIS A 460 22.26 -8.00 -6.83
C HIS A 460 23.33 -8.80 -6.06
N ALA A 461 23.97 -8.15 -5.09
CA ALA A 461 25.10 -8.69 -4.32
C ALA A 461 24.78 -8.84 -2.83
N GLY A 462 25.73 -9.38 -2.06
CA GLY A 462 25.61 -9.47 -0.60
C GLY A 462 24.63 -10.54 -0.12
N ALA A 463 24.29 -10.50 1.17
CA ALA A 463 23.46 -11.51 1.82
C ALA A 463 22.00 -11.51 1.31
N TYR A 464 21.50 -10.33 0.92
CA TYR A 464 20.11 -10.11 0.48
C TYR A 464 19.98 -9.90 -1.03
N LEU A 465 21.07 -10.05 -1.80
CA LEU A 465 21.06 -9.89 -3.26
C LEU A 465 20.55 -8.51 -3.72
N THR A 466 20.96 -7.48 -2.99
CA THR A 466 20.81 -6.07 -3.32
C THR A 466 22.06 -5.34 -2.86
N ASN A 467 22.48 -4.33 -3.62
CA ASN A 467 23.57 -3.43 -3.23
C ASN A 467 23.06 -2.21 -2.44
N ASN A 468 21.76 -2.19 -2.11
CA ASN A 468 21.09 -1.13 -1.36
C ASN A 468 21.25 0.27 -2.01
N ARG A 469 21.33 0.33 -3.35
CA ARG A 469 21.44 1.57 -4.11
C ARG A 469 20.22 1.87 -4.95
N VAL A 470 20.01 3.14 -5.21
CA VAL A 470 19.08 3.68 -6.21
C VAL A 470 19.83 3.91 -7.52
N ILE A 471 19.35 3.29 -8.58
CA ILE A 471 19.88 3.40 -9.93
C ILE A 471 18.98 4.34 -10.73
N ALA A 472 19.58 5.30 -11.43
CA ALA A 472 18.84 6.26 -12.23
C ALA A 472 17.92 5.56 -13.27
N ALA A 473 16.71 6.08 -13.45
CA ALA A 473 15.69 5.43 -14.29
C ALA A 473 16.15 5.25 -15.75
N ASN A 474 16.90 6.21 -16.29
CA ASN A 474 17.48 6.13 -17.64
C ASN A 474 18.61 5.10 -17.78
N VAL A 475 19.22 4.66 -16.67
CA VAL A 475 20.24 3.59 -16.66
C VAL A 475 19.59 2.22 -16.53
N VAL A 476 18.60 2.08 -15.64
CA VAL A 476 17.84 0.82 -15.51
C VAL A 476 16.98 0.58 -16.75
N GLY A 477 16.44 1.62 -17.38
CA GLY A 477 15.61 1.51 -18.57
C GLY A 477 14.20 0.97 -18.30
N THR A 478 13.74 1.04 -17.05
CA THR A 478 12.34 0.79 -16.68
C THR A 478 11.47 2.01 -17.01
N GLU A 479 10.15 1.83 -17.02
CA GLU A 479 9.21 2.96 -17.18
C GLU A 479 9.53 4.09 -16.17
N PRO A 480 9.71 5.35 -16.60
CA PRO A 480 10.34 6.38 -15.77
C PRO A 480 9.36 7.26 -14.98
N SER A 481 8.05 7.11 -15.14
CA SER A 481 7.06 8.02 -14.54
C SER A 481 7.07 7.93 -13.02
N ARG A 482 7.03 6.72 -12.45
CA ARG A 482 7.04 6.47 -11.01
C ARG A 482 8.32 6.97 -10.34
N ALA A 483 9.46 6.89 -11.01
CA ALA A 483 10.74 7.41 -10.52
C ALA A 483 10.71 8.91 -10.19
N LYS A 484 9.76 9.67 -10.75
CA LYS A 484 9.63 11.13 -10.59
C LYS A 484 8.48 11.55 -9.68
N ALA A 485 7.75 10.60 -9.10
CA ALA A 485 6.50 10.87 -8.40
C ALA A 485 6.67 11.84 -7.22
N LEU A 486 7.83 11.81 -6.54
CA LEU A 486 8.09 12.69 -5.40
C LEU A 486 8.73 14.03 -5.79
N LYS A 487 8.94 14.33 -7.08
CA LYS A 487 9.68 15.51 -7.51
C LYS A 487 9.18 16.81 -6.87
N LYS A 488 7.85 17.00 -6.85
CA LYS A 488 7.23 18.24 -6.36
C LYS A 488 7.38 18.47 -4.86
N THR A 489 7.75 17.45 -4.09
CA THR A 489 8.06 17.59 -2.67
C THR A 489 9.24 18.54 -2.43
N GLU A 490 10.08 18.80 -3.43
CA GLU A 490 11.18 19.78 -3.36
C GLU A 490 10.71 21.19 -2.95
N ASN A 491 9.46 21.54 -3.26
CA ASN A 491 8.88 22.84 -2.95
C ASN A 491 8.59 23.04 -1.45
N ILE A 492 8.49 21.94 -0.70
CA ILE A 492 8.05 21.91 0.70
C ILE A 492 8.92 20.95 1.53
N PHE A 493 10.19 20.79 1.16
CA PHE A 493 11.10 19.86 1.83
C PHE A 493 11.73 20.51 3.06
N GLY A 494 11.42 19.97 4.23
CA GLY A 494 11.88 20.41 5.55
C GLY A 494 12.94 19.50 6.17
N GLU A 495 13.32 19.86 7.39
CA GLU A 495 14.31 19.11 8.17
C GLU A 495 13.77 17.72 8.59
N ALA A 496 14.67 16.75 8.70
CA ALA A 496 14.36 15.41 9.18
C ALA A 496 14.28 15.39 10.72
N VAL A 497 13.15 15.85 11.26
CA VAL A 497 12.89 15.87 12.71
C VAL A 497 11.61 15.11 13.05
N LEU A 498 11.57 14.54 14.25
CA LEU A 498 10.44 13.76 14.77
C LEU A 498 10.22 14.09 16.25
N TYR A 499 9.05 13.78 16.80
CA TYR A 499 8.93 13.71 18.26
C TYR A 499 9.68 12.48 18.78
N ALA A 500 10.16 12.55 20.02
CA ALA A 500 10.85 11.41 20.62
C ALA A 500 9.91 10.19 20.75
N PRO A 501 10.37 8.96 20.46
CA PRO A 501 9.59 7.72 20.57
C PRO A 501 8.87 7.45 21.90
N ASP A 502 9.31 8.03 23.01
CA ASP A 502 8.66 7.91 24.33
C ASP A 502 7.51 8.90 24.54
N THR A 503 7.29 9.82 23.60
CA THR A 503 6.24 10.84 23.66
C THR A 503 4.86 10.17 23.57
N PRO A 504 3.92 10.40 24.51
CA PRO A 504 2.57 9.84 24.41
C PRO A 504 1.75 10.55 23.32
N VAL A 505 0.75 9.86 22.77
CA VAL A 505 -0.26 10.43 21.87
C VAL A 505 -1.59 10.55 22.63
N PRO A 506 -2.23 11.74 22.67
CA PRO A 506 -1.90 12.98 21.96
C PRO A 506 -0.62 13.67 22.44
N ILE A 507 0.09 14.33 21.51
CA ILE A 507 1.37 14.98 21.78
C ILE A 507 1.24 16.11 22.83
N PRO A 508 1.95 16.04 23.96
CA PRO A 508 1.96 17.11 24.95
C PRO A 508 2.61 18.39 24.44
N LYS A 509 2.21 19.54 25.00
CA LYS A 509 2.91 20.81 24.74
C LYS A 509 4.36 20.71 25.20
N GLY A 510 5.30 21.16 24.36
CA GLY A 510 6.73 21.10 24.66
C GLY A 510 7.32 19.69 24.59
N ALA A 511 6.65 18.75 23.93
CA ALA A 511 7.21 17.44 23.64
C ALA A 511 8.59 17.56 22.99
N LYS A 512 9.49 16.65 23.35
CA LYS A 512 10.86 16.67 22.84
C LYS A 512 10.86 16.34 21.35
N VAL A 513 11.56 17.19 20.60
CA VAL A 513 11.87 16.98 19.19
C VAL A 513 13.27 16.42 19.08
N VAL A 514 13.45 15.40 18.23
CA VAL A 514 14.73 14.75 17.93
C VAL A 514 15.09 14.96 16.47
N ASN A 515 16.37 15.26 16.23
CA ASN A 515 16.92 15.27 14.88
C ASN A 515 17.20 13.83 14.46
N VAL A 516 16.72 13.44 13.29
CA VAL A 516 17.03 12.14 12.71
C VAL A 516 18.36 12.25 11.96
N PRO A 517 19.37 11.42 12.28
CA PRO A 517 20.67 11.48 11.60
C PRO A 517 20.55 11.16 10.11
N THR A 518 21.04 12.06 9.26
CA THR A 518 21.01 11.91 7.79
C THR A 518 22.38 12.10 7.14
N ASP A 519 23.41 12.53 7.89
CA ASP A 519 24.76 12.81 7.38
C ASP A 519 25.45 11.59 6.73
N HIS A 520 25.01 10.38 7.07
CA HIS A 520 25.53 9.14 6.52
C HIS A 520 24.91 8.77 5.16
N LEU A 521 23.84 9.46 4.74
CA LEU A 521 23.14 9.20 3.49
C LEU A 521 23.86 9.89 2.33
N ASP A 522 24.05 9.17 1.24
CA ASP A 522 24.63 9.70 0.00
C ASP A 522 23.66 10.72 -0.63
N PRO A 523 24.03 12.01 -0.74
CA PRO A 523 23.15 13.04 -1.28
C PRO A 523 22.66 12.74 -2.70
N GLU A 524 23.47 12.08 -3.54
CA GLU A 524 23.06 11.70 -4.89
C GLU A 524 22.02 10.58 -4.88
N GLN A 525 22.07 9.67 -3.91
CA GLN A 525 21.02 8.66 -3.74
C GLN A 525 19.70 9.31 -3.34
N ILE A 526 19.71 10.25 -2.39
CA ILE A 526 18.51 11.00 -2.00
C ILE A 526 17.95 11.80 -3.19
N ARG A 527 18.81 12.49 -3.93
CA ARG A 527 18.42 13.24 -5.14
C ARG A 527 17.78 12.35 -6.20
N LEU A 528 18.25 11.11 -6.35
CA LEU A 528 17.62 10.11 -7.23
C LEU A 528 16.30 9.61 -6.66
N SER A 529 16.24 9.28 -5.37
CA SER A 529 15.04 8.72 -4.73
C SER A 529 13.82 9.64 -4.77
N PHE A 530 14.05 10.96 -4.65
CA PHE A 530 12.99 11.97 -4.65
C PHE A 530 12.83 12.68 -6.01
N ALA A 531 13.73 12.44 -6.97
CA ALA A 531 13.78 13.13 -8.25
C ALA A 531 13.87 14.67 -8.17
N HIS A 532 14.42 15.22 -7.09
CA HIS A 532 14.59 16.66 -6.90
C HIS A 532 15.57 17.28 -7.89
N GLY A 533 15.36 18.57 -8.18
CA GLY A 533 16.12 19.35 -9.16
C GLY A 533 16.01 18.76 -10.56
N ASN A 534 17.16 18.57 -11.21
CA ASN A 534 17.24 18.00 -12.57
C ASN A 534 17.39 16.46 -12.58
N SER A 535 17.13 15.80 -11.45
CA SER A 535 17.22 14.36 -11.35
C SER A 535 16.23 13.65 -12.29
N PRO A 536 16.66 12.58 -12.98
CA PRO A 536 15.75 11.74 -13.74
C PRO A 536 14.84 10.89 -12.83
N GLY A 537 15.09 10.89 -11.52
CA GLY A 537 14.56 9.87 -10.61
C GLY A 537 15.34 8.56 -10.72
N GLY A 538 15.05 7.63 -9.83
CA GLY A 538 15.63 6.28 -9.89
C GLY A 538 14.75 5.22 -9.24
N TYR A 539 15.23 4.00 -9.31
CA TYR A 539 14.63 2.85 -8.65
C TYR A 539 15.67 2.17 -7.76
N LYS A 540 15.26 1.79 -6.54
CA LYS A 540 16.12 0.98 -5.68
C LYS A 540 16.30 -0.40 -6.28
N VAL A 541 17.48 -0.98 -6.10
CA VAL A 541 17.73 -2.39 -6.47
C VAL A 541 17.00 -3.27 -5.45
N PRO A 542 15.98 -4.04 -5.84
CA PRO A 542 15.28 -4.88 -4.89
C PRO A 542 16.11 -6.11 -4.51
N SER A 543 15.91 -6.58 -3.28
CA SER A 543 16.25 -7.93 -2.85
C SER A 543 15.65 -8.95 -3.82
N LEU A 544 16.38 -10.04 -4.04
CA LEU A 544 15.89 -11.18 -4.82
C LEU A 544 15.37 -12.33 -3.93
N ILE A 545 15.28 -12.10 -2.62
CA ILE A 545 14.71 -13.07 -1.69
C ILE A 545 13.18 -13.07 -1.84
N GLY A 546 12.57 -14.26 -2.01
CA GLY A 546 11.12 -14.41 -2.07
C GLY A 546 10.49 -14.30 -3.45
N LEU A 547 11.28 -14.24 -4.54
CA LEU A 547 10.77 -14.08 -5.92
C LEU A 547 9.69 -15.10 -6.34
N ALA A 548 9.67 -16.28 -5.73
CA ALA A 548 8.62 -17.28 -5.99
C ALA A 548 7.20 -16.82 -5.60
N TRP A 549 7.08 -15.81 -4.73
CA TRP A 549 5.83 -15.28 -4.20
C TRP A 549 5.44 -13.91 -4.74
N SER A 550 6.30 -13.29 -5.54
CA SER A 550 6.15 -11.87 -5.89
C SER A 550 5.92 -11.63 -7.38
N ALA A 551 5.66 -12.66 -8.19
CA ALA A 551 5.33 -12.48 -9.61
C ALA A 551 3.96 -11.78 -9.77
N PRO A 552 3.79 -10.84 -10.71
CA PRO A 552 4.70 -10.45 -11.81
C PRO A 552 5.87 -9.57 -11.33
N TYR A 553 6.81 -9.15 -12.19
CA TYR A 553 8.01 -8.44 -11.73
C TYR A 553 8.16 -7.02 -12.29
N LEU A 554 9.07 -6.28 -11.64
CA LEU A 554 9.37 -4.84 -11.78
C LEU A 554 8.35 -3.94 -11.09
N HIS A 555 8.74 -2.67 -10.94
CA HIS A 555 7.92 -1.66 -10.26
C HIS A 555 6.53 -1.46 -10.85
N ASP A 556 6.33 -1.66 -12.15
CA ASP A 556 5.04 -1.52 -12.83
C ASP A 556 4.27 -2.86 -12.89
N GLY A 557 4.86 -3.96 -12.39
CA GLY A 557 4.33 -5.31 -12.52
C GLY A 557 4.28 -5.80 -13.98
N GLY A 558 4.92 -5.09 -14.91
CA GLY A 558 4.73 -5.31 -16.34
C GLY A 558 5.30 -6.62 -16.86
N VAL A 559 6.14 -7.31 -16.08
CA VAL A 559 6.75 -8.58 -16.49
C VAL A 559 5.95 -9.76 -15.98
N ALA A 560 4.97 -10.15 -16.77
CA ALA A 560 4.15 -11.33 -16.53
C ALA A 560 4.24 -12.29 -17.71
N VAL A 561 4.40 -13.58 -17.41
CA VAL A 561 4.20 -14.67 -18.38
C VAL A 561 3.40 -15.78 -17.70
N GLY A 562 2.32 -16.20 -18.36
CA GLY A 562 1.44 -17.25 -17.87
C GLY A 562 2.10 -18.64 -17.93
N PRO A 563 1.47 -19.65 -17.33
CA PRO A 563 2.00 -21.02 -17.30
C PRO A 563 2.18 -21.63 -18.70
N ASN A 564 1.39 -21.22 -19.70
CA ASN A 564 1.48 -21.72 -21.08
C ASN A 564 2.25 -20.76 -22.01
N GLY A 565 2.92 -19.75 -21.47
CA GLY A 565 3.70 -18.79 -22.25
C GLY A 565 2.91 -17.59 -22.77
N GLU A 566 1.77 -17.27 -22.16
CA GLU A 566 0.98 -16.07 -22.42
C GLU A 566 1.80 -14.82 -22.02
N PRO A 567 2.20 -13.94 -22.96
CA PRO A 567 3.10 -12.83 -22.65
C PRO A 567 2.36 -11.57 -22.20
N GLY A 568 2.87 -10.90 -21.18
CA GLY A 568 2.39 -9.60 -20.70
C GLY A 568 1.13 -9.70 -19.84
N LEU A 569 0.82 -8.60 -19.14
CA LEU A 569 -0.35 -8.50 -18.26
C LEU A 569 -1.66 -8.60 -19.04
N SER A 570 -1.69 -8.09 -20.27
CA SER A 570 -2.85 -8.13 -21.16
C SER A 570 -3.26 -9.55 -21.56
N SER A 571 -2.32 -10.49 -21.59
CA SER A 571 -2.59 -11.91 -21.86
C SER A 571 -2.67 -12.78 -20.61
N THR A 572 -2.34 -12.24 -19.43
CA THR A 572 -2.29 -12.99 -18.17
C THR A 572 -3.30 -12.44 -17.16
N VAL A 573 -2.88 -11.51 -16.31
CA VAL A 573 -3.62 -10.97 -15.16
C VAL A 573 -4.97 -10.39 -15.60
N GLN A 574 -5.02 -9.64 -16.70
CA GLN A 574 -6.27 -9.08 -17.21
C GLN A 574 -7.27 -10.13 -17.72
N LYS A 575 -6.80 -11.36 -18.00
CA LYS A 575 -7.62 -12.52 -18.39
C LYS A 575 -7.89 -13.48 -17.23
N GLY A 576 -7.53 -13.10 -16.01
CA GLY A 576 -7.66 -13.96 -14.83
C GLY A 576 -6.69 -15.15 -14.82
N ILE A 577 -5.58 -15.07 -15.56
CA ILE A 577 -4.52 -16.08 -15.56
C ILE A 577 -3.40 -15.58 -14.66
N ALA A 578 -3.13 -16.30 -13.57
CA ALA A 578 -2.03 -15.98 -12.66
C ALA A 578 -0.67 -16.10 -13.39
N PRO A 579 0.24 -15.12 -13.24
CA PRO A 579 1.59 -15.22 -13.77
C PRO A 579 2.34 -16.42 -13.17
N ASP A 580 3.08 -17.17 -14.00
CA ASP A 580 4.01 -18.19 -13.51
C ASP A 580 5.36 -17.54 -13.19
N ALA A 581 5.81 -17.70 -11.94
CA ALA A 581 7.03 -17.08 -11.45
C ALA A 581 8.27 -17.45 -12.26
N ARG A 582 8.40 -18.71 -12.72
CA ARG A 582 9.52 -19.17 -13.54
C ARG A 582 9.48 -18.52 -14.93
N ASN A 583 8.34 -18.58 -15.60
CA ASN A 583 8.20 -18.03 -16.95
C ASN A 583 8.38 -16.51 -16.95
N SER A 584 7.89 -15.83 -15.92
CA SER A 584 8.04 -14.39 -15.75
C SER A 584 9.49 -14.00 -15.48
N LEU A 585 10.24 -14.78 -14.68
CA LEU A 585 11.70 -14.58 -14.50
C LEU A 585 12.47 -14.87 -15.78
N ARG A 586 12.05 -15.87 -16.57
CA ARG A 586 12.64 -16.11 -17.89
C ARG A 586 12.51 -14.88 -18.78
N ALA A 587 11.37 -14.21 -18.78
CA ALA A 587 11.18 -12.96 -19.51
C ALA A 587 11.96 -11.76 -18.93
N LEU A 588 12.51 -11.84 -17.71
CA LEU A 588 13.46 -10.84 -17.20
C LEU A 588 14.86 -11.01 -17.79
N ILE A 589 15.28 -12.24 -18.05
CA ILE A 589 16.65 -12.56 -18.43
C ILE A 589 16.79 -13.01 -19.90
N ASP A 590 15.71 -13.15 -20.65
CA ASP A 590 15.72 -13.54 -22.06
C ASP A 590 15.13 -12.43 -22.94
N ARG A 591 15.94 -11.92 -23.88
CA ARG A 591 15.54 -10.77 -24.70
C ARG A 591 14.33 -11.06 -25.59
N THR A 592 14.20 -12.29 -26.10
CA THR A 592 13.12 -12.66 -27.02
C THR A 592 11.80 -12.72 -26.27
N TRP A 593 11.82 -13.29 -25.07
CA TRP A 593 10.64 -13.28 -24.20
C TRP A 593 10.30 -11.87 -23.75
N ARG A 594 11.30 -11.06 -23.41
CA ARG A 594 11.09 -9.69 -22.96
C ARG A 594 10.44 -8.81 -24.02
N GLU A 595 10.88 -8.90 -25.27
CA GLU A 595 10.27 -8.19 -26.40
C GLU A 595 8.79 -8.57 -26.59
N ARG A 596 8.45 -9.85 -26.44
CA ARG A 596 7.05 -10.31 -26.53
C ARG A 596 6.17 -9.75 -25.41
N VAL A 597 6.70 -9.68 -24.19
CA VAL A 597 6.00 -9.08 -23.03
C VAL A 597 5.76 -7.59 -23.26
N ILE A 598 6.79 -6.84 -23.65
CA ILE A 598 6.68 -5.40 -23.90
C ILE A 598 5.68 -5.12 -25.02
N ALA A 599 5.75 -5.87 -26.12
CA ALA A 599 4.82 -5.73 -27.23
C ALA A 599 3.36 -6.04 -26.84
N ALA A 600 3.14 -7.08 -26.01
CA ALA A 600 1.81 -7.43 -25.54
C ALA A 600 1.22 -6.37 -24.60
N ASN A 601 2.04 -5.77 -23.73
CA ASN A 601 1.59 -4.68 -22.86
C ASN A 601 1.31 -3.40 -23.66
N ALA A 602 2.19 -3.04 -24.60
CA ALA A 602 2.05 -1.84 -25.42
C ALA A 602 0.83 -1.86 -26.36
N ALA A 603 0.35 -3.05 -26.71
CA ALA A 603 -0.86 -3.25 -27.51
C ALA A 603 -2.16 -2.97 -26.71
N ASP A 604 -2.09 -2.90 -25.38
CA ASP A 604 -3.23 -2.64 -24.51
C ASP A 604 -3.34 -1.14 -24.15
N PRO A 605 -4.40 -0.44 -24.59
CA PRO A 605 -4.56 0.98 -24.30
C PRO A 605 -4.72 1.32 -22.82
N ALA A 606 -5.30 0.42 -22.01
CA ALA A 606 -5.49 0.63 -20.58
C ALA A 606 -4.14 0.59 -19.85
N LEU A 607 -3.28 -0.38 -20.15
CA LEU A 607 -1.92 -0.45 -19.60
C LEU A 607 -1.08 0.76 -20.00
N LYS A 608 -1.20 1.20 -21.26
CA LYS A 608 -0.50 2.41 -21.73
C LYS A 608 -0.95 3.67 -21.00
N ALA A 609 -2.24 3.79 -20.69
CA ALA A 609 -2.81 4.93 -19.98
C ALA A 609 -2.33 5.03 -18.52
N VAL A 610 -1.76 3.95 -17.98
CA VAL A 610 -1.31 3.88 -16.58
C VAL A 610 0.18 3.52 -16.47
N HIS A 611 0.94 3.78 -17.53
CA HIS A 611 2.40 3.67 -17.51
C HIS A 611 2.95 2.26 -17.22
N VAL A 612 2.30 1.22 -17.75
CA VAL A 612 2.75 -0.17 -17.58
C VAL A 612 3.35 -0.70 -18.88
N THR A 613 4.62 -1.07 -18.83
CA THR A 613 5.41 -1.43 -20.03
C THR A 613 6.09 -2.79 -19.90
N GLY A 614 6.58 -3.14 -18.70
CA GLY A 614 7.50 -4.25 -18.50
C GLY A 614 8.91 -3.97 -19.04
N GLU A 615 9.26 -2.74 -19.41
CA GLU A 615 10.62 -2.37 -19.81
C GLU A 615 11.58 -2.41 -18.62
N GLY A 616 12.87 -2.64 -18.86
CA GLY A 616 13.87 -2.70 -17.80
C GLY A 616 15.28 -2.98 -18.29
N HIS A 617 16.15 -3.39 -17.37
CA HIS A 617 17.58 -3.51 -17.65
C HIS A 617 17.88 -4.59 -18.71
N ARG A 618 18.94 -4.39 -19.49
CA ARG A 618 19.30 -5.28 -20.61
C ARG A 618 20.44 -6.25 -20.24
N TYR A 619 20.28 -6.96 -19.13
CA TYR A 619 21.19 -8.03 -18.70
C TYR A 619 20.57 -9.38 -19.04
N TRP A 620 21.21 -10.09 -19.98
CA TRP A 620 20.62 -11.27 -20.60
C TRP A 620 21.37 -12.55 -20.25
N ILE A 621 20.62 -13.61 -20.02
CA ILE A 621 21.05 -15.00 -19.86
C ILE A 621 20.29 -15.81 -20.90
N ASP A 622 20.69 -15.64 -22.16
CA ASP A 622 20.11 -16.29 -23.34
C ASP A 622 21.21 -16.76 -24.30
N ARG A 623 20.83 -17.49 -25.36
CA ARG A 623 21.78 -18.01 -26.36
C ARG A 623 22.59 -16.92 -27.04
N GLN A 624 22.00 -15.75 -27.27
CA GLN A 624 22.70 -14.64 -27.92
C GLN A 624 23.71 -13.96 -26.98
N ALA A 625 23.54 -14.08 -25.66
CA ALA A 625 24.52 -13.68 -24.66
C ALA A 625 25.55 -14.79 -24.34
N GLY A 626 25.51 -15.93 -25.04
CA GLY A 626 26.47 -17.03 -24.88
C GLY A 626 26.12 -18.03 -23.79
N PHE A 627 24.87 -18.03 -23.28
CA PHE A 627 24.41 -18.99 -22.28
C PHE A 627 23.57 -20.11 -22.90
N THR A 628 23.68 -21.32 -22.37
CA THR A 628 22.87 -22.46 -22.81
C THR A 628 21.46 -22.42 -22.19
N LYS A 629 20.56 -23.27 -22.70
CA LYS A 629 19.22 -23.40 -22.13
C LYS A 629 19.29 -23.99 -20.72
N GLU A 630 20.20 -24.93 -20.51
CA GLU A 630 20.43 -25.59 -19.23
C GLU A 630 20.96 -24.59 -18.20
N GLU A 631 21.84 -23.67 -18.60
CA GLU A 631 22.33 -22.59 -17.75
C GLU A 631 21.21 -21.60 -17.39
N GLN A 632 20.36 -21.22 -18.35
CA GLN A 632 19.21 -20.37 -18.09
C GLN A 632 18.25 -21.05 -17.08
N GLU A 633 17.89 -22.31 -17.28
CA GLU A 633 17.05 -23.06 -16.34
C GLU A 633 17.70 -23.20 -14.95
N ALA A 634 19.02 -23.31 -14.89
CA ALA A 634 19.76 -23.35 -13.62
C ALA A 634 19.65 -22.02 -12.86
N VAL A 635 19.76 -20.87 -13.55
CA VAL A 635 19.56 -19.56 -12.91
C VAL A 635 18.13 -19.40 -12.40
N LEU A 636 17.12 -19.87 -13.15
CA LEU A 636 15.74 -19.81 -12.70
C LEU A 636 15.52 -20.65 -11.42
N ASP A 637 16.16 -21.82 -11.31
CA ASP A 637 16.18 -22.60 -10.06
C ASP A 637 16.84 -21.83 -8.93
N TYR A 638 18.00 -21.23 -9.18
CA TYR A 638 18.69 -20.42 -8.18
C TYR A 638 17.79 -19.31 -7.65
N LEU A 639 17.21 -18.49 -8.53
CA LEU A 639 16.35 -17.37 -8.16
C LEU A 639 15.10 -17.80 -7.38
N LEU A 640 14.45 -18.89 -7.78
CA LEU A 640 13.26 -19.41 -7.09
C LEU A 640 13.58 -20.13 -5.77
N SER A 641 14.84 -20.49 -5.52
CA SER A 641 15.28 -21.12 -4.27
C SER A 641 15.53 -20.13 -3.12
N LEU A 642 15.52 -18.83 -3.40
CA LEU A 642 15.92 -17.78 -2.46
C LEU A 642 14.80 -17.52 -1.44
N THR A 643 14.85 -18.15 -0.27
CA THR A 643 13.77 -18.02 0.74
C THR A 643 14.20 -17.59 2.14
N SER A 644 15.46 -17.73 2.52
CA SER A 644 15.97 -17.23 3.81
C SER A 644 17.49 -17.29 3.83
N ARG A 645 18.09 -16.58 4.79
CA ARG A 645 19.44 -16.87 5.31
C ARG A 645 19.46 -16.71 6.81
#